data_AF-A0A4Z0EK81-F1
#
_entry.id   AF-A0A4Z0EK81-F1
#
_cell.length_a   1.000
_cell.length_b   1.000
_cell.length_c   1.000
_cell.angle_alpha   90.00
_cell.angle_beta   90.00
_cell.angle_gamma   90.00
#
_symmetry.space_group_name_H-M   'P 1'
#
loop_
_entity.id
_entity.type
_entity.pdbx_description
1 polymer ?
#
loop_
_entity_poly.entity_id
_entity_poly.type
_entity_poly.pdbx_seq_one_letter_code
_entity_poly.pdbx_strand_id
1 'polypeptide(L)'
;MLRFAIRLRQIWRSNLLLGLLINCYSLALAQSSPSFPLVLANRNLLPLSPEAASLGRYGDTPVSLYTGVPAIEIPLYTLRTSNVEVPVKLQYHGGGVRLDQKATWVGLGWSLSTGGVVTHVCRGIFDGAKDGFTNGAPRPPAQIPDECGIARTPGSPSYHYVQEILAGRMDTQADLYSFNFLSYSGSFVLDQQGVPHLLTLQPLRIEALAGNDGWQFTTPDGTAYRFATTEFSQPLMPGGPPLGASAWYLTSITTRFQERVSFQYGDYESSYDYPPNYPGPAYVQPLPTATTGTWYHSCGSTDLYSAECSSENIHLPYFSERPGTYIRGKYLRRVSNGSTRLDFFSSAGRADGAGLRQLDSVHIKYVPDSLRFKSFRLTYAYPDARLALQQVTETGYAPASRLTMPPYQFFYNTTDFLQVSSVGTSVSIAPGSPSIDRWGYFNGQPNKLPFLAYKDIAVNLPGANREVNTQCVTFGLLRRIVYPTGGQTDYAYESNDFRNVNSEEFYLTLPTQQAAVCVSNPDPDNSNLPNCGQLRAATTFRLSHAQQVTFTWEVSSDNTGAPLTDLDVDGILTDSLGTCSTCPSIHFATDRQNKPLPISAYLAAGTYSLAIELTTPRFVQFGLSFSYEKRQALAFRGKLGGGTRIKRITTYDGVDHQRDQEKEYYYHNEENTQSTGRHSHDMAFASWIDKWTKTPSGTFGQDWVHERFLQRSALDVLGAAGTTAAADVGYDTVTVLQRSQGQVLKEQSVFVNDAPNFASLGDNTSVYPAYTARYNFFEQNGRLLRTLRWRVQEGSNPWQRTACRLVQRVDNTYADSVVCRVDNLLVGGDFGEADSTNAYPCRAIKTTQYTTQSFWSPLVQRTERNYSQVDTTSLATTTRWRYGSLEHQQPVWEARMTGAGVYTRQRFKYAGDYASTVPAAALLLQQQLLTVPLETQQWQQPAAGQPSQWTGGSLMAYAATSSGGLAPTRAWQAELPAPRLLVMEPQNSSGAFLALTGEAAYRPRASYLYYGTGEVAEQHLLAQSPASYLWGYDQHHLIARAPNAPRERIAVTSFEPAGTGRWRYDSTGTHRVSTASRTGHWAYRLDGTASVSRGQLPAGDYELGCWVQGALPPALQVTGGVVVGASLQPVATAPGDWHQYRGRVHFTSTGQVNLDIAPGGTPLLLDELRLHPVGAQLTTYTHDPLIGITSQTDPTGRTVTYEYDALGRLIRTRDEQGRILSQQQYHYAGTK
;
A
#
# COMPACT_ATOMS: atom_id res chain seq x y z
N MET A 1 27.10 25.13 69.60
CA MET A 1 27.04 26.14 68.52
C MET A 1 27.97 25.85 67.33
N LEU A 2 29.23 25.45 67.54
CA LEU A 2 30.18 25.15 66.45
C LEU A 2 29.72 24.04 65.47
N ARG A 3 29.03 23.00 65.96
CA ARG A 3 28.48 21.92 65.10
C ARG A 3 27.29 22.34 64.23
N PHE A 4 26.55 23.39 64.62
CA PHE A 4 25.43 23.92 63.84
C PHE A 4 25.94 24.82 62.70
N ALA A 5 26.98 25.61 62.96
CA ALA A 5 27.65 26.44 61.96
C ALA A 5 28.38 25.61 60.88
N ILE A 6 28.91 24.43 61.24
CA ILE A 6 29.56 23.52 60.29
C ILE A 6 28.53 22.86 59.36
N ARG A 7 27.35 22.43 59.86
CA ARG A 7 26.28 21.89 59.02
C ARG A 7 25.67 22.95 58.08
N LEU A 8 25.52 24.19 58.52
CA LEU A 8 25.07 25.29 57.65
C LEU A 8 26.09 25.61 56.55
N ARG A 9 27.40 25.59 56.83
CA ARG A 9 28.44 25.75 55.80
C ARG A 9 28.50 24.58 54.80
N GLN A 10 28.22 23.35 55.22
CA GLN A 10 28.15 22.19 54.32
C GLN A 10 26.90 22.21 53.44
N ILE A 11 25.74 22.63 53.96
CA ILE A 11 24.50 22.78 53.20
C ILE A 11 24.62 23.94 52.19
N TRP A 12 25.26 25.05 52.57
CA TRP A 12 25.53 26.16 51.66
C TRP A 12 26.53 25.80 50.55
N ARG A 13 27.60 25.04 50.84
CA ARG A 13 28.55 24.58 49.81
C ARG A 13 27.94 23.52 48.89
N SER A 14 27.08 22.65 49.40
CA SER A 14 26.38 21.63 48.59
C SER A 14 25.31 22.27 47.70
N ASN A 15 24.58 23.28 48.19
CA ASN A 15 23.62 24.05 47.38
C ASN A 15 24.30 25.01 46.39
N LEU A 16 25.51 25.53 46.68
CA LEU A 16 26.31 26.28 45.71
C LEU A 16 26.85 25.37 44.59
N LEU A 17 27.31 24.15 44.92
CA LEU A 17 27.76 23.16 43.93
C LEU A 17 26.59 22.59 43.11
N LEU A 18 25.42 22.36 43.72
CA LEU A 18 24.20 21.98 43.01
C LEU A 18 23.69 23.14 42.13
N GLY A 19 23.76 24.39 42.62
CA GLY A 19 23.41 25.60 41.86
C GLY A 19 24.39 25.93 40.73
N LEU A 20 25.68 25.62 40.87
CA LEU A 20 26.69 25.71 39.81
C LEU A 20 26.56 24.56 38.80
N LEU A 21 26.25 23.33 39.24
CA LEU A 21 25.96 22.21 38.33
C LEU A 21 24.65 22.38 37.57
N ILE A 22 23.62 22.98 38.19
CA ILE A 22 22.34 23.32 37.54
C ILE A 22 22.52 24.52 36.59
N ASN A 23 23.34 25.52 36.93
CA ASN A 23 23.69 26.61 35.98
C ASN A 23 24.57 26.12 34.82
N CYS A 24 25.49 25.19 35.04
CA CYS A 24 26.26 24.57 33.95
C CYS A 24 25.40 23.66 33.06
N TYR A 25 24.40 22.94 33.61
CA TYR A 25 23.44 22.16 32.82
C TYR A 25 22.44 23.03 32.06
N SER A 26 22.03 24.18 32.60
CA SER A 26 21.14 25.12 31.90
C SER A 26 21.88 25.99 30.87
N LEU A 27 23.18 26.28 31.06
CA LEU A 27 24.04 26.85 30.02
C LEU A 27 24.37 25.83 28.90
N ALA A 28 24.45 24.53 29.21
CA ALA A 28 24.61 23.49 28.19
C ALA A 28 23.34 23.24 27.36
N LEU A 29 22.14 23.39 27.95
CA LEU A 29 20.86 23.30 27.23
C LEU A 29 20.47 24.60 26.50
N ALA A 30 21.04 25.75 26.89
CA ALA A 30 20.89 27.02 26.16
C ALA A 30 21.88 27.15 24.97
N GLN A 31 22.93 26.33 24.91
CA GLN A 31 23.88 26.29 23.79
C GLN A 31 23.59 25.18 22.76
N SER A 32 22.60 24.31 22.98
CA SER A 32 22.09 23.45 21.92
C SER A 32 21.21 24.29 20.98
N SER A 33 21.89 25.01 20.08
CA SER A 33 21.26 25.55 18.87
C SER A 33 20.49 24.41 18.18
N PRO A 34 19.31 24.65 17.57
CA PRO A 34 18.91 23.77 16.49
C PRO A 34 20.03 23.87 15.47
N SER A 35 20.85 22.83 15.37
CA SER A 35 21.66 22.66 14.18
C SER A 35 20.68 22.77 13.01
N PHE A 36 20.92 23.71 12.10
CA PHE A 36 20.43 23.64 10.73
C PHE A 36 20.49 22.18 10.28
N PRO A 37 19.55 21.65 9.47
CA PRO A 37 19.59 20.24 9.10
C PRO A 37 20.97 19.89 8.54
N LEU A 38 21.80 19.33 9.42
CA LEU A 38 23.11 18.79 9.15
C LEU A 38 22.83 17.38 8.66
N VAL A 39 22.17 17.27 7.51
CA VAL A 39 22.27 16.05 6.72
C VAL A 39 23.62 16.12 6.01
N LEU A 40 24.74 16.13 6.77
CA LEU A 40 26.12 15.87 6.30
C LEU A 40 27.24 16.05 7.36
N ALA A 41 26.94 16.13 8.67
CA ALA A 41 28.00 16.06 9.69
C ALA A 41 27.68 15.04 10.78
N ASN A 42 27.98 13.78 10.49
CA ASN A 42 28.26 12.76 11.51
C ASN A 42 29.36 11.83 10.98
N ARG A 43 30.62 12.14 11.30
CA ARG A 43 31.76 11.21 11.18
C ARG A 43 32.61 11.32 12.44
N ASN A 44 32.30 10.47 13.42
CA ASN A 44 33.25 9.80 14.32
C ASN A 44 32.53 8.76 15.17
N LEU A 45 31.74 7.91 14.52
CA LEU A 45 31.55 6.53 14.93
C LEU A 45 32.35 5.75 13.91
N LEU A 46 33.26 4.86 14.31
CA LEU A 46 33.76 3.85 13.39
C LEU A 46 32.51 3.16 12.82
N PRO A 47 32.16 3.35 11.54
CA PRO A 47 31.01 2.66 11.00
C PRO A 47 31.32 1.17 11.14
N LEU A 48 30.43 0.43 11.78
CA LEU A 48 30.21 -0.95 11.34
C LEU A 48 30.10 -0.86 9.82
N SER A 49 30.90 -1.66 9.10
CA SER A 49 30.84 -1.64 7.63
C SER A 49 29.37 -1.63 7.20
N PRO A 50 28.97 -0.85 6.19
CA PRO A 50 27.58 -0.77 5.73
C PRO A 50 26.91 -2.16 5.61
N GLU A 51 27.72 -3.18 5.31
CA GLU A 51 27.37 -4.58 5.23
C GLU A 51 27.27 -5.29 6.59
N ALA A 52 28.15 -5.00 7.56
CA ALA A 52 28.00 -5.49 8.94
C ALA A 52 26.73 -4.93 9.62
N ALA A 53 26.27 -3.75 9.21
CA ALA A 53 24.98 -3.19 9.61
C ALA A 53 23.79 -3.72 8.78
N SER A 54 24.03 -4.31 7.59
CA SER A 54 23.01 -4.93 6.74
C SER A 54 22.85 -6.44 6.99
N LEU A 55 23.89 -7.11 7.50
CA LEU A 55 23.86 -8.54 7.88
C LEU A 55 22.81 -8.84 8.95
N GLY A 56 22.53 -7.88 9.85
CA GLY A 56 21.42 -7.97 10.80
C GLY A 56 20.03 -7.61 10.24
N ARG A 57 19.92 -7.22 8.96
CA ARG A 57 18.65 -6.85 8.30
C ARG A 57 18.07 -7.95 7.40
N TYR A 58 18.89 -8.88 6.93
CA TYR A 58 18.41 -10.02 6.13
C TYR A 58 17.70 -11.02 7.06
N GLY A 59 16.38 -10.91 7.15
CA GLY A 59 15.54 -11.81 7.96
C GLY A 59 14.46 -11.13 8.79
N ASP A 60 14.45 -9.80 8.91
CA ASP A 60 13.31 -9.07 9.48
C ASP A 60 12.35 -8.64 8.37
N THR A 61 11.43 -9.54 8.02
CA THR A 61 10.39 -9.27 7.01
C THR A 61 9.28 -8.42 7.66
N PRO A 62 9.03 -7.18 7.21
CA PRO A 62 7.91 -6.39 7.70
C PRO A 62 6.58 -7.09 7.39
N VAL A 63 5.64 -7.02 8.32
CA VAL A 63 4.29 -7.59 8.13
C VAL A 63 3.28 -6.46 8.32
N SER A 64 2.35 -6.33 7.37
CA SER A 64 1.17 -5.50 7.59
C SER A 64 0.34 -6.18 8.67
N LEU A 65 0.43 -5.69 9.90
CA LEU A 65 -0.27 -6.28 11.02
C LEU A 65 -1.80 -6.17 10.86
N TYR A 66 -2.30 -5.20 10.11
CA TYR A 66 -3.74 -5.10 9.83
C TYR A 66 -4.25 -6.23 8.91
N THR A 67 -3.46 -6.68 7.93
CA THR A 67 -3.90 -7.67 6.93
C THR A 67 -3.25 -9.04 7.10
N GLY A 68 -2.18 -9.12 7.90
CA GLY A 68 -1.34 -10.30 8.05
C GLY A 68 -0.47 -10.63 6.84
N VAL A 69 -0.35 -9.74 5.86
CA VAL A 69 0.46 -9.97 4.65
C VAL A 69 1.92 -9.56 4.91
N PRO A 70 2.90 -10.47 4.70
CA PRO A 70 4.32 -10.15 4.79
C PRO A 70 4.82 -9.41 3.54
N ALA A 71 5.61 -8.36 3.74
CA ALA A 71 6.28 -7.59 2.68
C ALA A 71 7.68 -8.15 2.42
N ILE A 72 7.76 -9.19 1.59
CA ILE A 72 9.01 -9.90 1.28
C ILE A 72 9.69 -9.19 0.11
N GLU A 73 10.93 -8.75 0.30
CA GLU A 73 11.65 -7.96 -0.71
C GLU A 73 13.09 -8.45 -0.92
N ILE A 74 13.53 -8.50 -2.18
CA ILE A 74 14.92 -8.76 -2.58
C ILE A 74 15.46 -7.50 -3.28
N PRO A 75 16.28 -6.69 -2.60
CA PRO A 75 16.86 -5.49 -3.21
C PRO A 75 17.89 -5.89 -4.27
N LEU A 76 17.78 -5.33 -5.48
CA LEU A 76 18.77 -5.52 -6.55
C LEU A 76 19.70 -4.32 -6.63
N TYR A 77 19.14 -3.10 -6.72
CA TYR A 77 19.92 -1.87 -6.82
C TYR A 77 19.07 -0.66 -6.44
N THR A 78 19.69 0.45 -6.04
CA THR A 78 19.00 1.74 -5.89
C THR A 78 19.69 2.78 -6.77
N LEU A 79 19.01 3.23 -7.82
CA LEU A 79 19.50 4.33 -8.64
C LEU A 79 19.34 5.63 -7.86
N ARG A 80 20.44 6.36 -7.68
CA ARG A 80 20.47 7.61 -6.92
C ARG A 80 20.74 8.78 -7.85
N THR A 81 19.93 9.83 -7.76
CA THR A 81 20.32 11.19 -8.18
C THR A 81 20.70 11.99 -6.93
N SER A 82 21.04 13.27 -7.08
CA SER A 82 21.35 14.13 -5.94
C SER A 82 20.15 14.30 -4.99
N ASN A 83 18.91 14.11 -5.47
CA ASN A 83 17.68 14.38 -4.69
C ASN A 83 16.61 13.28 -4.72
N VAL A 84 16.72 12.26 -5.59
CA VAL A 84 15.74 11.16 -5.69
C VAL A 84 16.44 9.82 -5.67
N GLU A 85 15.90 8.88 -4.90
CA GLU A 85 16.29 7.47 -4.91
C GLU A 85 15.20 6.62 -5.58
N VAL A 86 15.59 5.86 -6.60
CA VAL A 86 14.72 4.91 -7.31
C VAL A 86 15.18 3.49 -6.98
N PRO A 87 14.50 2.80 -6.05
CA PRO A 87 14.82 1.41 -5.74
C PRO A 87 14.39 0.49 -6.89
N VAL A 88 15.22 -0.52 -7.15
CA VAL A 88 14.98 -1.64 -8.05
C VAL A 88 15.05 -2.90 -7.21
N LYS A 89 13.89 -3.46 -6.90
CA LYS A 89 13.76 -4.61 -6.00
C LYS A 89 12.68 -5.57 -6.50
N LEU A 90 12.82 -6.84 -6.18
CA LEU A 90 11.76 -7.83 -6.36
C LEU A 90 10.90 -7.82 -5.09
N GLN A 91 9.58 -7.76 -5.23
CA GLN A 91 8.63 -7.83 -4.12
C GLN A 91 7.75 -9.07 -4.29
N TYR A 92 7.51 -9.78 -3.20
CA TYR A 92 6.60 -10.92 -3.17
C TYR A 92 5.39 -10.62 -2.28
N HIS A 93 4.19 -10.87 -2.79
CA HIS A 93 2.93 -10.69 -2.04
C HIS A 93 2.50 -12.01 -1.41
N GLY A 94 2.49 -12.06 -0.07
CA GLY A 94 2.15 -13.26 0.70
C GLY A 94 0.68 -13.39 1.13
N GLY A 95 -0.25 -12.71 0.46
CA GLY A 95 -1.69 -12.74 0.81
C GLY A 95 -2.47 -13.94 0.26
N GLY A 96 -1.81 -14.80 -0.52
CA GLY A 96 -2.42 -15.95 -1.18
C GLY A 96 -2.25 -15.86 -2.70
N VAL A 97 -2.25 -17.01 -3.37
CA VAL A 97 -2.22 -17.07 -4.84
C VAL A 97 -3.57 -17.59 -5.33
N ARG A 98 -4.29 -16.76 -6.09
CA ARG A 98 -5.55 -17.20 -6.71
C ARG A 98 -5.25 -18.20 -7.83
N LEU A 99 -6.16 -19.15 -8.05
CA LEU A 99 -5.93 -20.18 -9.07
C LEU A 99 -5.85 -19.57 -10.47
N ASP A 100 -6.61 -18.52 -10.75
CA ASP A 100 -6.58 -17.81 -12.03
C ASP A 100 -5.49 -16.73 -12.14
N GLN A 101 -4.75 -16.47 -11.04
CA GLN A 101 -3.69 -15.47 -11.04
C GLN A 101 -2.57 -15.88 -12.00
N LYS A 102 -2.24 -14.97 -12.93
CA LYS A 102 -1.11 -15.12 -13.84
C LYS A 102 0.18 -14.61 -13.19
N ALA A 103 1.28 -15.32 -13.45
CA ALA A 103 2.60 -14.90 -13.02
C ALA A 103 3.05 -13.68 -13.83
N THR A 104 3.64 -12.70 -13.15
CA THR A 104 4.30 -11.57 -13.82
C THR A 104 5.55 -12.08 -14.55
N TRP A 105 6.22 -11.20 -15.29
CA TRP A 105 7.51 -11.51 -15.93
C TRP A 105 8.66 -11.86 -14.96
N VAL A 106 8.47 -11.72 -13.64
CA VAL A 106 9.44 -12.16 -12.60
C VAL A 106 8.92 -13.34 -11.78
N GLY A 107 7.83 -13.99 -12.19
CA GLY A 107 7.28 -15.18 -11.55
C GLY A 107 5.99 -14.95 -10.75
N LEU A 108 5.36 -16.06 -10.34
CA LEU A 108 4.08 -16.06 -9.61
C LEU A 108 4.24 -15.44 -8.23
N GLY A 109 3.34 -14.52 -7.88
CA GLY A 109 3.38 -13.75 -6.62
C GLY A 109 4.50 -12.71 -6.52
N TRP A 110 5.48 -12.73 -7.45
CA TRP A 110 6.56 -11.74 -7.53
C TRP A 110 6.19 -10.59 -8.46
N SER A 111 6.62 -9.38 -8.13
CA SER A 111 6.59 -8.20 -8.98
C SER A 111 7.96 -7.50 -8.94
N LEU A 112 8.32 -6.86 -10.05
CA LEU A 112 9.49 -5.98 -10.08
C LEU A 112 9.04 -4.59 -9.67
N SER A 113 9.44 -4.16 -8.47
CA SER A 113 9.19 -2.82 -7.96
C SER A 113 10.31 -1.90 -8.43
N THR A 114 10.04 -1.21 -9.54
CA THR A 114 10.89 -0.17 -10.11
C THR A 114 10.02 0.79 -10.92
N GLY A 115 10.14 2.09 -10.66
CA GLY A 115 9.28 3.09 -11.28
C GLY A 115 7.89 3.15 -10.64
N GLY A 116 6.85 3.14 -11.47
CA GLY A 116 5.48 3.21 -11.00
C GLY A 116 4.45 3.02 -12.10
N VAL A 117 3.21 2.77 -11.70
CA VAL A 117 2.08 2.55 -12.61
C VAL A 117 0.81 3.19 -12.03
N VAL A 118 -0.01 3.75 -12.92
CA VAL A 118 -1.43 4.05 -12.66
C VAL A 118 -2.24 2.98 -13.37
N THR A 119 -2.93 2.13 -12.63
CA THR A 119 -3.84 1.11 -13.15
C THR A 119 -5.26 1.63 -13.12
N HIS A 120 -6.08 1.18 -14.06
CA HIS A 120 -7.44 1.64 -14.23
C HIS A 120 -8.40 0.46 -14.33
N VAL A 121 -9.44 0.50 -13.50
CA VAL A 121 -10.53 -0.48 -13.47
C VAL A 121 -11.78 0.23 -13.97
N CYS A 122 -12.19 -0.13 -15.18
CA CYS A 122 -13.38 0.43 -15.81
C CYS A 122 -14.65 -0.17 -15.19
N ARG A 123 -15.60 0.69 -14.81
CA ARG A 123 -16.87 0.36 -14.16
C ARG A 123 -18.05 0.73 -15.06
N GLY A 124 -18.21 0.00 -16.16
CA GLY A 124 -19.26 0.27 -17.13
C GLY A 124 -18.64 0.77 -18.43
N ILE A 125 -18.86 2.04 -18.76
CA ILE A 125 -18.26 2.68 -19.93
C ILE A 125 -17.02 3.42 -19.45
N PHE A 126 -15.99 3.53 -20.30
CA PHE A 126 -14.82 4.33 -19.94
C PHE A 126 -15.21 5.79 -19.66
N ASP A 127 -14.79 6.34 -18.51
CA ASP A 127 -15.11 7.69 -18.02
C ASP A 127 -14.95 8.77 -19.11
N GLY A 128 -13.88 8.68 -19.90
CA GLY A 128 -13.53 9.64 -20.95
C GLY A 128 -14.21 9.41 -22.31
N ALA A 129 -15.00 8.34 -22.47
CA ALA A 129 -15.77 8.08 -23.69
C ALA A 129 -16.93 9.08 -23.84
N LYS A 130 -17.51 9.17 -25.04
CA LYS A 130 -18.62 10.08 -25.35
C LYS A 130 -19.81 9.93 -24.39
N ASP A 131 -20.11 8.70 -23.99
CA ASP A 131 -21.21 8.35 -23.09
C ASP A 131 -20.72 7.95 -21.67
N GLY A 132 -19.44 8.23 -21.37
CA GLY A 132 -18.79 7.93 -20.10
C GLY A 132 -19.14 8.93 -18.99
N PHE A 133 -18.86 8.56 -17.75
CA PHE A 133 -19.24 9.32 -16.55
C PHE A 133 -18.84 10.81 -16.58
N THR A 134 -17.70 11.15 -17.20
CA THR A 134 -17.16 12.53 -17.23
C THR A 134 -17.62 13.39 -18.41
N ASN A 135 -18.28 12.80 -19.41
CA ASN A 135 -18.45 13.41 -20.74
C ASN A 135 -19.91 13.54 -21.23
N GLY A 136 -20.87 13.66 -20.31
CA GLY A 136 -22.25 14.02 -20.66
C GLY A 136 -23.36 13.22 -19.98
N ALA A 137 -23.03 12.29 -19.08
CA ALA A 137 -24.03 11.59 -18.28
C ALA A 137 -24.85 12.59 -17.43
N PRO A 138 -26.18 12.68 -17.59
CA PRO A 138 -27.02 13.52 -16.74
C PRO A 138 -26.91 13.06 -15.29
N ARG A 139 -26.93 14.01 -14.34
CA ARG A 139 -27.01 13.66 -12.91
C ARG A 139 -28.24 12.80 -12.64
N PRO A 140 -28.13 11.79 -11.75
CA PRO A 140 -29.29 11.00 -11.38
C PRO A 140 -30.40 11.93 -10.87
N PRO A 141 -31.65 11.77 -11.34
CA PRO A 141 -32.75 12.57 -10.84
C PRO A 141 -32.89 12.38 -9.32
N ALA A 142 -33.31 13.43 -8.61
CA ALA A 142 -33.35 13.46 -7.14
C ALA A 142 -34.18 12.32 -6.50
N GLN A 143 -35.07 11.68 -7.27
CA GLN A 143 -35.78 10.47 -6.90
C GLN A 143 -35.75 9.49 -8.07
N ILE A 144 -35.14 8.32 -7.84
CA ILE A 144 -35.27 7.14 -8.69
C ILE A 144 -36.12 6.15 -7.87
N PRO A 145 -37.40 5.94 -8.22
CA PRO A 145 -38.29 5.11 -7.41
C PRO A 145 -37.84 3.64 -7.40
N ASP A 146 -37.80 3.02 -6.22
CA ASP A 146 -37.44 1.62 -6.01
C ASP A 146 -38.50 0.62 -6.53
N GLU A 147 -39.60 1.12 -7.10
CA GLU A 147 -40.74 0.32 -7.56
C GLU A 147 -41.06 0.59 -9.04
N CYS A 148 -41.35 -0.50 -9.78
CA CYS A 148 -41.84 -0.45 -11.17
C CYS A 148 -43.13 0.37 -11.37
N GLY A 149 -43.73 0.94 -10.31
CA GLY A 149 -44.96 1.73 -10.35
C GLY A 149 -44.88 3.03 -11.17
N ILE A 150 -43.70 3.65 -11.26
CA ILE A 150 -43.50 4.94 -11.99
C ILE A 150 -42.87 4.72 -13.37
N ALA A 151 -42.27 3.55 -13.63
CA ALA A 151 -41.94 3.09 -14.98
C ALA A 151 -43.18 2.77 -15.86
N ARG A 152 -44.39 2.97 -15.30
CA ARG A 152 -45.68 2.76 -15.99
C ARG A 152 -46.13 3.94 -16.85
N THR A 153 -45.44 5.09 -16.79
CA THR A 153 -45.68 6.23 -17.71
C THR A 153 -44.57 6.29 -18.77
N PRO A 154 -44.79 5.69 -19.95
CA PRO A 154 -43.99 5.95 -21.13
C PRO A 154 -43.79 7.47 -21.31
N GLY A 155 -42.54 7.92 -21.41
CA GLY A 155 -42.18 9.33 -21.61
C GLY A 155 -41.72 10.10 -20.37
N SER A 156 -41.67 9.51 -19.18
CA SER A 156 -41.09 10.21 -18.02
C SER A 156 -39.55 10.33 -18.13
N PRO A 157 -38.93 11.44 -17.66
CA PRO A 157 -37.47 11.59 -17.67
C PRO A 157 -36.74 10.47 -16.93
N SER A 158 -37.27 9.99 -15.81
CA SER A 158 -36.69 8.88 -15.04
C SER A 158 -36.78 7.54 -15.77
N TYR A 159 -37.85 7.30 -16.56
CA TYR A 159 -37.98 6.10 -17.40
C TYR A 159 -36.94 6.11 -18.53
N HIS A 160 -36.79 7.23 -19.25
CA HIS A 160 -35.75 7.37 -20.27
C HIS A 160 -34.35 7.25 -19.67
N TYR A 161 -34.09 7.86 -18.51
CA TYR A 161 -32.81 7.78 -17.82
C TYR A 161 -32.41 6.33 -17.50
N VAL A 162 -33.32 5.54 -16.93
CA VAL A 162 -33.06 4.12 -16.61
C VAL A 162 -32.93 3.25 -17.87
N GLN A 163 -33.68 3.55 -18.93
CA GLN A 163 -33.53 2.84 -20.22
C GLN A 163 -32.17 3.06 -20.86
N GLU A 164 -31.61 4.27 -20.83
CA GLU A 164 -30.28 4.56 -21.40
C GLU A 164 -29.16 3.86 -20.62
N ILE A 165 -29.27 3.78 -19.29
CA ILE A 165 -28.33 3.03 -18.43
C ILE A 165 -28.37 1.53 -18.76
N LEU A 166 -29.57 0.94 -18.80
CA LEU A 166 -29.76 -0.48 -19.08
C LEU A 166 -29.40 -0.87 -20.52
N ALA A 167 -29.52 0.06 -21.47
CA ALA A 167 -29.07 -0.12 -22.85
C ALA A 167 -27.54 -0.02 -23.01
N GLY A 168 -26.79 0.28 -21.93
CA GLY A 168 -25.34 0.46 -21.97
C GLY A 168 -24.92 1.72 -22.75
N ARG A 169 -25.82 2.71 -22.87
CA ARG A 169 -25.58 3.98 -23.58
C ARG A 169 -25.35 5.15 -22.62
N MET A 170 -25.28 4.88 -21.32
CA MET A 170 -25.03 5.86 -20.28
C MET A 170 -24.29 5.22 -19.12
N ASP A 171 -23.30 5.93 -18.63
CA ASP A 171 -22.52 5.54 -17.47
C ASP A 171 -22.90 6.32 -16.21
N THR A 172 -23.01 5.61 -15.09
CA THR A 172 -23.45 6.17 -13.81
C THR A 172 -22.50 5.87 -12.65
N GLN A 173 -21.31 5.33 -12.96
CA GLN A 173 -20.29 4.99 -11.98
C GLN A 173 -18.96 5.56 -12.42
N ALA A 174 -18.26 6.24 -11.52
CA ALA A 174 -16.91 6.69 -11.79
C ALA A 174 -15.94 5.50 -11.87
N ASP A 175 -15.05 5.52 -12.85
CA ASP A 175 -13.95 4.56 -12.95
C ASP A 175 -12.97 4.72 -11.77
N LEU A 176 -12.36 3.59 -11.36
CA LEU A 176 -11.40 3.57 -10.28
C LEU A 176 -9.98 3.56 -10.83
N TYR A 177 -9.21 4.59 -10.49
CA TYR A 177 -7.79 4.68 -10.78
C TYR A 177 -6.99 4.37 -9.51
N SER A 178 -6.07 3.42 -9.59
CA SER A 178 -5.12 3.13 -8.52
C SER A 178 -3.71 3.43 -8.99
N PHE A 179 -2.88 4.02 -8.13
CA PHE A 179 -1.49 4.32 -8.44
C PHE A 179 -0.55 3.75 -7.40
N ASN A 180 0.64 3.37 -7.84
CA ASN A 180 1.75 3.03 -6.99
C ASN A 180 3.05 3.48 -7.67
N PHE A 181 3.82 4.33 -7.00
CA PHE A 181 5.15 4.74 -7.45
C PHE A 181 6.02 5.14 -6.26
N LEU A 182 7.26 4.65 -6.23
CA LEU A 182 8.21 4.88 -5.13
C LEU A 182 7.56 4.67 -3.73
N SER A 183 7.33 5.75 -2.98
CA SER A 183 6.73 5.75 -1.64
C SER A 183 5.25 6.16 -1.61
N TYR A 184 4.66 6.45 -2.76
CA TYR A 184 3.28 6.91 -2.89
C TYR A 184 2.41 5.82 -3.50
N SER A 185 1.27 5.56 -2.86
CA SER A 185 0.27 4.65 -3.38
C SER A 185 -1.11 5.10 -2.91
N GLY A 186 -2.13 4.86 -3.72
CA GLY A 186 -3.49 5.20 -3.37
C GLY A 186 -4.43 4.99 -4.54
N SER A 187 -5.66 5.46 -4.38
CA SER A 187 -6.64 5.47 -5.46
C SER A 187 -7.30 6.84 -5.57
N PHE A 188 -7.77 7.17 -6.77
CA PHE A 188 -8.57 8.35 -7.05
C PHE A 188 -9.70 8.01 -8.03
N VAL A 189 -10.72 8.83 -8.03
CA VAL A 189 -11.84 8.79 -8.99
C VAL A 189 -11.95 10.16 -9.65
N LEU A 190 -12.54 10.20 -10.85
CA LEU A 190 -12.88 11.46 -11.49
C LEU A 190 -14.29 11.89 -11.08
N ASP A 191 -14.49 13.18 -10.82
CA ASP A 191 -15.85 13.72 -10.76
C ASP A 191 -16.43 13.91 -12.18
N GLN A 192 -17.71 14.30 -12.26
CA GLN A 192 -18.38 14.56 -13.53
C GLN A 192 -17.77 15.72 -14.34
N GLN A 193 -16.85 16.50 -13.76
CA GLN A 193 -16.11 17.57 -14.44
C GLN A 193 -14.74 17.09 -14.93
N GLY A 194 -14.39 15.82 -14.70
CA GLY A 194 -13.09 15.24 -15.03
C GLY A 194 -11.97 15.62 -14.05
N VAL A 195 -12.30 16.16 -12.86
CA VAL A 195 -11.31 16.52 -11.84
C VAL A 195 -10.99 15.30 -10.98
N PRO A 196 -9.69 14.95 -10.79
CA PRO A 196 -9.31 13.81 -9.96
C PRO A 196 -9.43 14.11 -8.46
N HIS A 197 -10.07 13.20 -7.73
CA HIS A 197 -10.21 13.24 -6.27
C HIS A 197 -9.58 12.01 -5.63
N LEU A 198 -8.52 12.22 -4.87
CA LEU A 198 -7.88 11.15 -4.06
C LEU A 198 -8.85 10.62 -3.00
N LEU A 199 -8.97 9.30 -2.90
CA LEU A 199 -9.83 8.68 -1.88
C LEU A 199 -9.23 8.84 -0.46
N THR A 200 -7.92 8.62 -0.33
CA THR A 200 -7.12 9.00 0.83
C THR A 200 -6.32 10.24 0.48
N LEU A 201 -6.65 11.38 1.10
CA LEU A 201 -5.97 12.64 0.80
C LEU A 201 -4.49 12.55 1.16
N GLN A 202 -3.66 12.71 0.14
CA GLN A 202 -2.22 12.86 0.22
C GLN A 202 -1.86 14.23 -0.37
N PRO A 203 -0.72 14.83 0.02
CA PRO A 203 -0.26 16.11 -0.53
C PRO A 203 0.32 15.94 -1.95
N LEU A 204 -0.45 15.31 -2.83
CA LEU A 204 -0.11 15.06 -4.23
C LEU A 204 -1.02 15.89 -5.12
N ARG A 205 -0.44 16.61 -6.08
CA ARG A 205 -1.20 17.23 -7.16
C ARG A 205 -1.25 16.26 -8.34
N ILE A 206 -2.46 15.95 -8.80
CA ILE A 206 -2.72 15.03 -9.93
C ILE A 206 -3.22 15.86 -11.10
N GLU A 207 -2.62 15.68 -12.27
CA GLU A 207 -2.99 16.37 -13.50
C GLU A 207 -3.06 15.36 -14.65
N ALA A 208 -4.10 15.46 -15.47
CA ALA A 208 -4.14 14.77 -16.75
C ALA A 208 -3.13 15.43 -17.71
N LEU A 209 -2.40 14.62 -18.48
CA LEU A 209 -1.53 15.12 -19.55
C LEU A 209 -2.38 15.62 -20.72
N ALA A 210 -1.86 16.60 -21.47
CA ALA A 210 -2.53 17.13 -22.66
C ALA A 210 -2.92 16.00 -23.63
N GLY A 211 -4.16 16.01 -24.11
CA GLY A 211 -4.72 14.94 -24.95
C GLY A 211 -5.27 13.73 -24.18
N ASN A 212 -5.26 13.75 -22.84
CA ASN A 212 -5.66 12.65 -21.95
C ASN A 212 -4.79 11.38 -22.11
N ASP A 213 -3.55 11.53 -22.58
CA ASP A 213 -2.60 10.43 -22.84
C ASP A 213 -1.84 9.94 -21.60
N GLY A 214 -2.28 10.33 -20.39
CA GLY A 214 -1.74 9.86 -19.12
C GLY A 214 -1.80 10.88 -17.99
N TRP A 215 -0.91 10.71 -17.01
CA TRP A 215 -1.00 11.39 -15.71
C TRP A 215 0.33 12.03 -15.30
N GLN A 216 0.26 13.16 -14.61
CA GLN A 216 1.38 13.77 -13.90
C GLN A 216 1.04 13.90 -12.42
N PHE A 217 1.92 13.36 -11.58
CA PHE A 217 1.86 13.55 -10.13
C PHE A 217 2.99 14.50 -9.73
N THR A 218 2.68 15.56 -9.00
CA THR A 218 3.69 16.45 -8.42
C THR A 218 3.69 16.26 -6.92
N THR A 219 4.83 15.85 -6.40
CA THR A 219 5.04 15.66 -4.97
C THR A 219 5.34 16.99 -4.29
N PRO A 220 5.18 17.04 -2.96
CA PRO A 220 5.24 18.32 -2.25
C PRO A 220 6.62 18.99 -2.19
N ASP A 221 7.67 18.25 -2.55
CA ASP A 221 9.06 18.69 -2.72
C ASP A 221 9.35 19.23 -4.13
N GLY A 222 8.32 19.34 -4.98
CA GLY A 222 8.39 19.84 -6.36
C GLY A 222 8.86 18.80 -7.38
N THR A 223 9.01 17.53 -6.99
CA THR A 223 9.37 16.47 -7.93
C THR A 223 8.16 16.03 -8.75
N ALA A 224 8.29 16.03 -10.08
CA ALA A 224 7.23 15.66 -11.01
C ALA A 224 7.45 14.22 -11.53
N TYR A 225 6.40 13.42 -11.47
CA TYR A 225 6.33 12.03 -11.93
C TYR A 225 5.37 11.94 -13.10
N ARG A 226 5.89 11.63 -14.29
CA ARG A 226 5.11 11.61 -15.53
C ARG A 226 4.83 10.18 -15.97
N PHE A 227 3.55 9.84 -16.14
CA PHE A 227 3.05 8.55 -16.61
C PHE A 227 2.45 8.73 -18.01
N ALA A 228 3.10 8.19 -19.03
CA ALA A 228 2.76 8.49 -20.43
C ALA A 228 2.85 7.28 -21.38
N THR A 229 3.31 6.12 -20.91
CA THR A 229 3.31 4.90 -21.71
C THR A 229 2.09 4.07 -21.34
N THR A 230 1.22 3.81 -22.31
CA THR A 230 -0.09 3.15 -22.10
C THR A 230 -0.06 1.66 -22.43
N GLU A 231 -0.67 0.86 -21.57
CA GLU A 231 -1.03 -0.53 -21.82
C GLU A 231 -2.52 -0.64 -22.10
N PHE A 232 -2.89 -1.57 -22.99
CA PHE A 232 -4.26 -1.78 -23.41
C PHE A 232 -4.68 -3.23 -23.17
N SER A 233 -5.94 -3.39 -22.77
CA SER A 233 -6.59 -4.71 -22.67
C SER A 233 -7.99 -4.67 -23.27
N GLN A 234 -8.41 -5.77 -23.88
CA GLN A 234 -9.79 -5.96 -24.34
C GLN A 234 -10.27 -7.38 -24.05
N PRO A 235 -11.57 -7.56 -23.74
CA PRO A 235 -12.19 -8.87 -23.75
C PRO A 235 -12.34 -9.38 -25.20
N LEU A 236 -12.00 -10.65 -25.42
CA LEU A 236 -12.18 -11.38 -26.67
C LEU A 236 -13.64 -11.87 -26.74
N MET A 237 -14.53 -11.00 -27.22
CA MET A 237 -15.94 -11.36 -27.50
C MET A 237 -16.42 -10.71 -28.81
N PRO A 238 -17.30 -11.36 -29.60
CA PRO A 238 -17.86 -10.77 -30.80
C PRO A 238 -18.64 -9.47 -30.47
N GLY A 239 -18.20 -8.33 -31.02
CA GLY A 239 -18.81 -7.02 -30.74
C GLY A 239 -18.42 -6.39 -29.40
N GLY A 240 -17.35 -6.88 -28.74
CA GLY A 240 -16.87 -6.33 -27.46
C GLY A 240 -16.44 -4.84 -27.54
N PRO A 241 -16.38 -4.15 -26.39
CA PRO A 241 -15.97 -2.75 -26.33
C PRO A 241 -14.55 -2.55 -26.90
N PRO A 242 -14.25 -1.38 -27.48
CA PRO A 242 -12.94 -1.09 -28.07
C PRO A 242 -11.81 -1.15 -27.02
N LEU A 243 -10.56 -1.33 -27.48
CA LEU A 243 -9.35 -1.33 -26.65
C LEU A 243 -9.33 -0.11 -25.70
N GLY A 244 -9.46 -0.35 -24.41
CA GLY A 244 -9.31 0.64 -23.35
C GLY A 244 -7.91 0.64 -22.76
N ALA A 245 -7.41 1.82 -22.38
CA ALA A 245 -6.17 1.92 -21.61
C ALA A 245 -6.39 1.31 -20.21
N SER A 246 -5.63 0.28 -19.86
CA SER A 246 -5.72 -0.40 -18.57
C SER A 246 -4.66 0.05 -17.57
N ALA A 247 -3.54 0.59 -18.07
CA ALA A 247 -2.48 1.15 -17.23
C ALA A 247 -1.63 2.21 -17.93
N TRP A 248 -1.10 3.15 -17.15
CA TRP A 248 -0.08 4.12 -17.57
C TRP A 248 1.19 3.94 -16.74
N TYR A 249 2.31 3.70 -17.40
CA TYR A 249 3.60 3.48 -16.77
C TYR A 249 4.41 4.78 -16.64
N LEU A 250 5.15 4.92 -15.54
CA LEU A 250 6.04 6.04 -15.25
C LEU A 250 7.14 6.11 -16.31
N THR A 251 7.25 7.23 -17.02
CA THR A 251 8.22 7.46 -18.11
C THR A 251 9.36 8.39 -17.70
N SER A 252 9.10 9.35 -16.81
CA SER A 252 10.17 10.19 -16.27
C SER A 252 9.87 10.75 -14.89
N ILE A 253 10.93 10.89 -14.09
CA ILE A 253 10.95 11.66 -12.86
C ILE A 253 11.80 12.90 -13.12
N THR A 254 11.26 14.07 -12.85
CA THR A 254 11.97 15.35 -12.96
C THR A 254 12.00 16.00 -11.58
N THR A 255 13.19 16.19 -11.02
CA THR A 255 13.35 16.83 -9.73
C THR A 255 13.22 18.35 -9.85
N ARG A 256 13.06 19.06 -8.74
CA ARG A 256 13.07 20.53 -8.71
C ARG A 256 14.35 21.18 -9.25
N PHE A 257 15.43 20.41 -9.41
CA PHE A 257 16.70 20.87 -9.98
C PHE A 257 16.86 20.49 -11.46
N GLN A 258 15.77 20.07 -12.12
CA GLN A 258 15.76 19.61 -13.51
C GLN A 258 16.62 18.35 -13.76
N GLU A 259 17.02 17.62 -12.71
CA GLU A 259 17.58 16.28 -12.87
C GLU A 259 16.49 15.34 -13.38
N ARG A 260 16.84 14.46 -14.33
CA ARG A 260 15.88 13.56 -14.94
C ARG A 260 16.28 12.10 -14.79
N VAL A 261 15.36 11.29 -14.28
CA VAL A 261 15.40 9.83 -14.41
C VAL A 261 14.40 9.44 -15.49
N SER A 262 14.84 8.65 -16.47
CA SER A 262 14.02 8.22 -17.61
C SER A 262 13.79 6.71 -17.58
N PHE A 263 12.59 6.29 -17.94
CA PHE A 263 12.15 4.90 -18.02
C PHE A 263 11.74 4.60 -19.46
N GLN A 264 12.24 3.49 -20.00
CA GLN A 264 11.94 3.05 -21.37
C GLN A 264 11.31 1.67 -21.33
N TYR A 265 10.20 1.50 -22.05
CA TYR A 265 9.44 0.25 -22.11
C TYR A 265 9.51 -0.37 -23.51
N GLY A 266 9.32 -1.68 -23.56
CA GLY A 266 9.05 -2.44 -24.78
C GLY A 266 7.65 -3.04 -24.75
N ASP A 267 7.18 -3.43 -25.92
CA ASP A 267 5.82 -3.93 -26.12
C ASP A 267 5.82 -5.45 -26.25
N TYR A 268 4.76 -6.07 -25.75
CA TYR A 268 4.46 -7.48 -26.03
C TYR A 268 2.95 -7.65 -26.20
N GLU A 269 2.57 -8.71 -26.90
CA GLU A 269 1.17 -9.07 -27.08
C GLU A 269 0.94 -10.47 -26.53
N SER A 270 -0.18 -10.66 -25.86
CA SER A 270 -0.62 -11.96 -25.35
C SER A 270 -2.13 -12.04 -25.39
N SER A 271 -2.66 -13.20 -25.73
CA SER A 271 -4.06 -13.55 -25.51
C SER A 271 -4.17 -14.63 -24.45
N TYR A 272 -5.21 -14.55 -23.65
CA TYR A 272 -5.58 -15.59 -22.71
C TYR A 272 -6.97 -16.05 -23.07
N ASP A 273 -7.11 -17.32 -23.44
CA ASP A 273 -8.42 -17.93 -23.58
C ASP A 273 -8.63 -18.82 -22.37
N TYR A 274 -9.77 -18.66 -21.69
CA TYR A 274 -10.22 -19.67 -20.76
C TYR A 274 -10.74 -20.84 -21.61
N PRO A 275 -10.35 -22.10 -21.31
CA PRO A 275 -10.90 -23.22 -22.05
C PRO A 275 -12.43 -23.11 -22.00
N PRO A 276 -13.14 -23.30 -23.13
CA PRO A 276 -14.59 -23.28 -23.13
C PRO A 276 -15.04 -24.27 -22.06
N ASN A 277 -15.81 -23.78 -21.09
CA ASN A 277 -16.39 -24.65 -20.08
C ASN A 277 -17.07 -25.79 -20.82
N TYR A 278 -16.76 -27.02 -20.39
CA TYR A 278 -17.31 -28.28 -20.89
C TYR A 278 -18.67 -28.08 -21.59
N PRO A 279 -18.87 -28.57 -22.83
CA PRO A 279 -20.22 -28.76 -23.34
C PRO A 279 -20.89 -29.77 -22.40
N GLY A 280 -21.54 -29.27 -21.36
CA GLY A 280 -22.24 -30.12 -20.41
C GLY A 280 -23.34 -30.85 -21.18
N PRO A 281 -23.52 -32.17 -21.01
CA PRO A 281 -24.77 -32.78 -21.43
C PRO A 281 -25.90 -32.03 -20.73
N ALA A 282 -26.90 -31.60 -21.48
CA ALA A 282 -28.12 -31.02 -20.91
C ALA A 282 -28.58 -31.93 -19.77
N TYR A 283 -28.49 -31.44 -18.52
CA TYR A 283 -28.96 -32.20 -17.36
C TYR A 283 -30.49 -32.07 -17.36
N VAL A 284 -31.15 -32.92 -18.14
CA VAL A 284 -32.60 -33.04 -18.12
C VAL A 284 -32.95 -33.82 -16.85
N GLN A 285 -33.48 -33.14 -15.84
CA GLN A 285 -34.16 -33.81 -14.73
C GLN A 285 -35.57 -34.15 -15.21
N PRO A 286 -35.93 -35.43 -15.41
CA PRO A 286 -37.34 -35.79 -15.51
C PRO A 286 -37.97 -35.54 -14.13
N LEU A 287 -38.99 -34.68 -14.08
CA LEU A 287 -39.80 -34.50 -12.87
C LEU A 287 -40.41 -35.86 -12.45
N PRO A 288 -40.68 -36.07 -11.14
CA PRO A 288 -41.54 -37.17 -10.71
C PRO A 288 -42.86 -37.06 -11.49
N THR A 289 -43.31 -38.17 -12.06
CA THR A 289 -44.57 -38.27 -12.79
C THR A 289 -45.67 -37.68 -11.91
N ALA A 290 -46.18 -36.50 -12.27
CA ALA A 290 -47.30 -35.91 -11.57
C ALA A 290 -48.47 -36.90 -11.71
N THR A 291 -48.91 -37.48 -10.59
CA THR A 291 -50.19 -38.18 -10.53
C THR A 291 -51.25 -37.20 -11.01
N THR A 292 -51.92 -37.56 -12.09
CA THR A 292 -52.98 -36.81 -12.75
C THR A 292 -54.12 -36.51 -11.77
N GLY A 293 -54.05 -35.35 -11.11
CA GLY A 293 -55.19 -34.73 -10.44
C GLY A 293 -56.01 -33.97 -11.48
N THR A 294 -57.06 -34.60 -12.00
CA THR A 294 -58.05 -33.95 -12.86
C THR A 294 -58.78 -32.86 -12.08
N TRP A 295 -58.52 -31.59 -12.38
CA TRP A 295 -59.34 -30.48 -11.90
C TRP A 295 -60.50 -30.24 -12.86
N TYR A 296 -61.73 -30.43 -12.37
CA TYR A 296 -62.95 -30.05 -13.08
C TYR A 296 -63.17 -28.54 -12.95
N HIS A 297 -63.02 -27.80 -14.05
CA HIS A 297 -63.62 -26.47 -14.19
C HIS A 297 -64.91 -26.60 -14.99
N SER A 298 -66.05 -26.47 -14.30
CA SER A 298 -67.36 -26.37 -14.92
C SER A 298 -67.64 -24.91 -15.30
N CYS A 299 -67.45 -24.58 -16.58
CA CYS A 299 -68.18 -23.51 -17.27
C CYS A 299 -68.52 -24.01 -18.68
N GLY A 300 -69.79 -23.97 -19.05
CA GLY A 300 -70.31 -24.59 -20.26
C GLY A 300 -69.69 -24.04 -21.55
N SER A 301 -68.89 -24.86 -22.22
CA SER A 301 -68.75 -24.92 -23.69
C SER A 301 -68.06 -26.24 -24.04
N THR A 302 -68.44 -26.84 -25.17
CA THR A 302 -68.20 -28.24 -25.56
C THR A 302 -66.82 -28.54 -26.16
N ASP A 303 -65.75 -27.82 -25.81
CA ASP A 303 -64.43 -28.07 -26.39
C ASP A 303 -63.48 -28.74 -25.39
N LEU A 304 -63.42 -30.07 -25.50
CA LEU A 304 -62.42 -30.92 -24.83
C LEU A 304 -61.06 -30.70 -25.48
N TYR A 305 -60.19 -29.89 -24.86
CA TYR A 305 -58.75 -29.99 -25.07
C TYR A 305 -58.11 -30.72 -23.89
N SER A 306 -57.66 -31.94 -24.12
CA SER A 306 -56.69 -32.61 -23.27
C SER A 306 -55.35 -31.88 -23.39
N ALA A 307 -55.05 -30.98 -22.45
CA ALA A 307 -53.69 -30.47 -22.31
C ALA A 307 -52.83 -31.57 -21.69
N GLU A 308 -52.24 -32.43 -22.53
CA GLU A 308 -51.05 -33.16 -22.13
C GLU A 308 -49.98 -32.11 -21.76
N CYS A 309 -49.71 -31.95 -20.47
CA CYS A 309 -48.53 -31.24 -19.99
C CYS A 309 -47.30 -32.08 -20.38
N SER A 310 -46.88 -31.97 -21.64
CA SER A 310 -45.66 -32.61 -22.14
C SER A 310 -44.45 -32.00 -21.44
N SER A 311 -43.76 -32.83 -20.64
CA SER A 311 -42.35 -32.70 -20.22
C SER A 311 -41.77 -31.28 -20.17
N GLU A 312 -41.75 -30.67 -18.98
CA GLU A 312 -40.89 -29.52 -18.70
C GLU A 312 -39.42 -29.96 -18.81
N ASN A 313 -38.76 -29.68 -19.94
CA ASN A 313 -37.32 -29.85 -20.06
C ASN A 313 -36.64 -28.57 -19.60
N ILE A 314 -36.04 -28.61 -18.40
CA ILE A 314 -35.14 -27.55 -17.96
C ILE A 314 -33.85 -27.67 -18.78
N HIS A 315 -33.67 -26.79 -19.75
CA HIS A 315 -32.40 -26.61 -20.43
C HIS A 315 -31.47 -25.79 -19.53
N LEU A 316 -30.41 -26.42 -19.01
CA LEU A 316 -29.34 -25.66 -18.37
C LEU A 316 -28.63 -24.81 -19.45
N PRO A 317 -28.34 -23.54 -19.17
CA PRO A 317 -27.85 -22.61 -20.18
C PRO A 317 -26.49 -23.03 -20.74
N TYR A 318 -26.24 -22.63 -21.99
CA TYR A 318 -24.88 -22.39 -22.48
C TYR A 318 -24.20 -21.45 -21.49
N PHE A 319 -23.24 -21.98 -20.73
CA PHE A 319 -22.48 -21.16 -19.79
C PHE A 319 -21.79 -20.05 -20.59
N SER A 320 -21.93 -18.79 -20.13
CA SER A 320 -21.18 -17.69 -20.73
C SER A 320 -19.70 -18.07 -20.68
N GLU A 321 -19.09 -18.26 -21.84
CA GLU A 321 -17.65 -18.38 -21.97
C GLU A 321 -17.05 -17.19 -21.22
N ARG A 322 -16.17 -17.42 -20.25
CA ARG A 322 -15.36 -16.33 -19.72
C ARG A 322 -14.60 -15.81 -20.92
N PRO A 323 -14.88 -14.58 -21.40
CA PRO A 323 -14.26 -14.11 -22.61
C PRO A 323 -12.76 -14.10 -22.38
N GLY A 324 -12.02 -14.55 -23.40
CA GLY A 324 -10.57 -14.42 -23.35
C GLY A 324 -10.18 -12.95 -23.17
N THR A 325 -8.93 -12.67 -22.83
CA THR A 325 -8.44 -11.30 -22.76
C THR A 325 -7.23 -11.15 -23.66
N TYR A 326 -7.25 -10.15 -24.53
CA TYR A 326 -6.10 -9.75 -25.32
C TYR A 326 -5.44 -8.54 -24.67
N ILE A 327 -4.13 -8.62 -24.47
CA ILE A 327 -3.33 -7.59 -23.82
C ILE A 327 -2.21 -7.15 -24.76
N ARG A 328 -2.10 -5.83 -24.94
CA ARG A 328 -0.90 -5.16 -25.48
C ARG A 328 -0.13 -4.56 -24.33
N GLY A 329 0.70 -5.40 -23.71
CA GLY A 329 1.37 -5.12 -22.46
C GLY A 329 2.69 -4.39 -22.62
N LYS A 330 3.20 -3.84 -21.52
CA LYS A 330 4.52 -3.19 -21.45
C LYS A 330 5.46 -3.96 -20.53
N TYR A 331 6.75 -3.96 -20.88
CA TYR A 331 7.82 -4.42 -20.00
C TYR A 331 8.96 -3.41 -19.97
N LEU A 332 9.60 -3.26 -18.82
CA LEU A 332 10.68 -2.30 -18.65
C LEU A 332 11.93 -2.78 -19.38
N ARG A 333 12.54 -1.90 -20.18
CA ARG A 333 13.79 -2.16 -20.91
C ARG A 333 14.98 -1.42 -20.32
N ARG A 334 14.75 -0.20 -19.83
CA ARG A 334 15.83 0.65 -19.31
C ARG A 334 15.34 1.62 -18.27
N VAL A 335 16.18 1.84 -17.26
CA VAL A 335 16.10 3.00 -16.36
C VAL A 335 17.46 3.70 -16.40
N SER A 336 17.48 5.01 -16.57
CA SER A 336 18.74 5.76 -16.60
C SER A 336 18.60 7.18 -16.08
N ASN A 337 19.67 7.70 -15.50
CA ASN A 337 19.90 9.11 -15.25
C ASN A 337 21.18 9.56 -16.01
N GLY A 338 21.72 10.73 -15.68
CA GLY A 338 22.93 11.27 -16.33
C GLY A 338 24.17 10.37 -16.21
N SER A 339 24.31 9.60 -15.13
CA SER A 339 25.53 8.86 -14.79
C SER A 339 25.37 7.34 -14.75
N THR A 340 24.15 6.84 -14.58
CA THR A 340 23.86 5.43 -14.31
C THR A 340 22.80 4.92 -15.26
N ARG A 341 23.02 3.72 -15.80
CA ARG A 341 22.10 3.05 -16.70
C ARG A 341 21.87 1.60 -16.27
N LEU A 342 20.60 1.23 -16.13
CA LEU A 342 20.13 -0.12 -15.87
C LEU A 342 19.44 -0.66 -17.12
N ASP A 343 19.97 -1.74 -17.69
CA ASP A 343 19.37 -2.44 -18.83
C ASP A 343 18.68 -3.73 -18.34
N PHE A 344 17.41 -3.92 -18.71
CA PHE A 344 16.59 -5.08 -18.36
C PHE A 344 16.44 -5.97 -19.61
N PHE A 345 16.95 -7.20 -19.52
CA PHE A 345 16.92 -8.18 -20.61
C PHE A 345 15.83 -9.20 -20.35
N SER A 346 14.99 -9.44 -21.35
CA SER A 346 13.86 -10.37 -21.27
C SER A 346 13.78 -11.29 -22.49
N SER A 347 13.06 -12.40 -22.34
CA SER A 347 12.77 -13.39 -23.38
C SER A 347 11.26 -13.70 -23.45
N ALA A 348 10.77 -14.26 -24.56
CA ALA A 348 9.33 -14.52 -24.82
C ALA A 348 8.96 -16.03 -24.81
N GLY A 349 9.80 -16.89 -24.21
CA GLY A 349 9.64 -18.34 -24.26
C GLY A 349 8.92 -18.94 -23.05
N ARG A 350 7.83 -18.32 -22.57
CA ARG A 350 7.13 -18.79 -21.38
C ARG A 350 6.24 -20.00 -21.67
N ALA A 351 6.42 -21.08 -20.91
CA ALA A 351 5.62 -22.30 -21.05
C ALA A 351 4.15 -22.12 -20.59
N ASP A 352 3.88 -21.13 -19.75
CA ASP A 352 2.57 -20.85 -19.16
C ASP A 352 1.74 -19.78 -19.91
N GLY A 353 2.24 -19.30 -21.07
CA GLY A 353 1.50 -18.41 -21.97
C GLY A 353 2.37 -17.87 -23.10
N ALA A 354 1.89 -18.03 -24.34
CA ALA A 354 2.57 -17.52 -25.53
C ALA A 354 2.60 -15.98 -25.55
N GLY A 355 3.72 -15.40 -25.99
CA GLY A 355 3.89 -13.95 -26.07
C GLY A 355 4.24 -13.25 -24.74
N LEU A 356 4.05 -13.92 -23.61
CA LEU A 356 4.45 -13.41 -22.29
C LEU A 356 5.97 -13.31 -22.16
N ARG A 357 6.42 -12.21 -21.56
CA ARG A 357 7.84 -11.96 -21.29
C ARG A 357 8.25 -12.52 -19.94
N GLN A 358 9.52 -12.89 -19.81
CA GLN A 358 10.20 -13.17 -18.55
C GLN A 358 11.49 -12.35 -18.45
N LEU A 359 11.83 -11.83 -17.28
CA LEU A 359 13.06 -11.06 -17.05
C LEU A 359 14.23 -12.01 -16.81
N ASP A 360 15.22 -12.04 -17.71
CA ASP A 360 16.37 -12.95 -17.61
C ASP A 360 17.51 -12.34 -16.79
N SER A 361 17.80 -11.04 -17.01
CA SER A 361 18.88 -10.36 -16.28
C SER A 361 18.75 -8.85 -16.25
N VAL A 362 19.32 -8.24 -15.20
CA VAL A 362 19.45 -6.78 -15.05
C VAL A 362 20.94 -6.42 -15.03
N HIS A 363 21.36 -5.51 -15.91
CA HIS A 363 22.75 -5.04 -15.99
C HIS A 363 22.86 -3.58 -15.56
N ILE A 364 23.77 -3.29 -14.62
CA ILE A 364 24.04 -1.94 -14.11
C ILE A 364 25.36 -1.46 -14.69
N LYS A 365 25.34 -0.26 -15.27
CA LYS A 365 26.48 0.37 -15.94
C LYS A 365 26.60 1.82 -15.54
N TYR A 366 27.85 2.29 -15.47
CA TYR A 366 28.16 3.71 -15.44
C TYR A 366 28.20 4.26 -16.87
N VAL A 367 27.62 5.43 -17.08
CA VAL A 367 27.69 6.21 -18.32
C VAL A 367 28.62 7.38 -17.97
N PRO A 368 29.73 7.61 -18.71
CA PRO A 368 29.96 7.30 -20.13
C PRO A 368 30.66 5.96 -20.43
N ASP A 369 31.31 5.35 -19.44
CA ASP A 369 32.35 4.32 -19.66
C ASP A 369 31.81 2.95 -20.14
N SER A 370 30.50 2.72 -20.09
CA SER A 370 29.78 1.52 -20.55
C SER A 370 30.19 0.17 -19.91
N LEU A 371 31.29 0.16 -19.15
CA LEU A 371 31.78 -0.97 -18.38
C LEU A 371 30.70 -1.41 -17.38
N ARG A 372 30.45 -2.72 -17.36
CA ARG A 372 29.48 -3.33 -16.44
C ARG A 372 30.06 -3.22 -15.03
N PHE A 373 29.24 -2.77 -14.09
CA PHE A 373 29.58 -2.75 -12.68
C PHE A 373 29.02 -3.98 -11.98
N LYS A 374 27.73 -4.27 -12.20
CA LYS A 374 27.02 -5.37 -11.53
C LYS A 374 25.92 -5.94 -12.43
N SER A 375 25.63 -7.23 -12.28
CA SER A 375 24.50 -7.88 -12.95
C SER A 375 23.78 -8.87 -12.05
N PHE A 376 22.46 -8.94 -12.22
CA PHE A 376 21.60 -9.92 -11.56
C PHE A 376 21.02 -10.84 -12.63
N ARG A 377 21.17 -12.15 -12.44
CA ARG A 377 20.56 -13.18 -13.30
C ARG A 377 19.42 -13.85 -12.55
N LEU A 378 18.26 -13.94 -13.19
CA LEU A 378 17.08 -14.61 -12.65
C LEU A 378 16.93 -15.98 -13.33
N THR A 379 16.65 -17.01 -12.56
CA THR A 379 16.40 -18.38 -13.06
C THR A 379 15.04 -18.84 -12.58
N TYR A 380 14.29 -19.50 -13.46
CA TYR A 380 12.90 -19.89 -13.23
C TYR A 380 12.70 -21.40 -13.35
N ALA A 381 11.64 -21.89 -12.71
CA ALA A 381 11.10 -23.23 -12.88
C ALA A 381 9.59 -23.14 -13.17
N TYR A 382 8.99 -24.26 -13.59
CA TYR A 382 7.55 -24.37 -13.87
C TYR A 382 6.86 -25.43 -13.00
N PRO A 383 6.94 -25.34 -11.66
CA PRO A 383 6.15 -26.23 -10.81
C PRO A 383 4.65 -26.05 -11.13
N ASP A 384 3.92 -27.17 -11.23
CA ASP A 384 2.48 -27.16 -11.52
C ASP A 384 2.11 -26.34 -12.79
N ALA A 385 3.02 -26.29 -13.78
CA ALA A 385 2.91 -25.53 -15.03
C ALA A 385 2.81 -23.99 -14.88
N ARG A 386 3.37 -23.42 -13.81
CA ARG A 386 3.35 -21.96 -13.56
C ARG A 386 4.76 -21.41 -13.38
N LEU A 387 5.06 -20.24 -13.97
CA LEU A 387 6.36 -19.60 -13.84
C LEU A 387 6.66 -19.25 -12.37
N ALA A 388 7.68 -19.86 -11.77
CA ALA A 388 8.15 -19.58 -10.42
C ALA A 388 9.63 -19.15 -10.43
N LEU A 389 9.97 -18.08 -9.71
CA LEU A 389 11.34 -17.61 -9.57
C LEU A 389 12.12 -18.56 -8.67
N GLN A 390 13.13 -19.25 -9.20
CA GLN A 390 13.88 -20.24 -8.43
C GLN A 390 15.10 -19.62 -7.76
N GLN A 391 15.85 -18.78 -8.50
CA GLN A 391 17.10 -18.21 -8.02
C GLN A 391 17.39 -16.82 -8.58
N VAL A 392 18.07 -16.00 -7.77
CA VAL A 392 18.67 -14.73 -8.20
C VAL A 392 20.16 -14.76 -7.88
N THR A 393 20.99 -14.65 -8.92
CA THR A 393 22.46 -14.68 -8.79
C THR A 393 23.04 -13.29 -9.04
N GLU A 394 23.79 -12.77 -8.08
CA GLU A 394 24.55 -11.52 -8.22
C GLU A 394 25.95 -11.79 -8.76
N THR A 395 26.37 -10.99 -9.73
CA THR A 395 27.72 -10.99 -10.27
C THR A 395 28.25 -9.57 -10.33
N GLY A 396 29.40 -9.35 -9.71
CA GLY A 396 30.17 -8.12 -9.77
C GLY A 396 31.28 -8.17 -10.83
N TYR A 397 31.65 -7.00 -11.33
CA TYR A 397 32.70 -6.81 -12.33
C TYR A 397 33.71 -5.75 -11.85
N ALA A 398 34.99 -6.07 -11.99
CA ALA A 398 36.10 -5.13 -11.86
C ALA A 398 37.05 -5.32 -13.06
N PRO A 399 37.96 -4.37 -13.34
CA PRO A 399 38.95 -4.53 -14.40
C PRO A 399 39.68 -5.88 -14.28
N ALA A 400 39.55 -6.72 -15.32
CA ALA A 400 40.11 -8.07 -15.42
C ALA A 400 39.64 -9.15 -14.40
N SER A 401 38.59 -8.90 -13.60
CA SER A 401 38.09 -9.91 -12.65
C SER A 401 36.55 -9.95 -12.54
N ARG A 402 36.03 -11.13 -12.21
CA ARG A 402 34.60 -11.39 -12.02
C ARG A 402 34.40 -12.14 -10.71
N LEU A 403 33.44 -11.70 -9.90
CA LEU A 403 33.06 -12.36 -8.66
C LEU A 403 31.56 -12.64 -8.68
N THR A 404 31.17 -13.87 -8.35
CA THR A 404 29.77 -14.30 -8.31
C THR A 404 29.41 -14.73 -6.89
N MET A 405 28.31 -14.18 -6.38
CA MET A 405 27.80 -14.57 -5.05
C MET A 405 27.03 -15.89 -5.14
N PRO A 406 26.96 -16.67 -4.04
CA PRO A 406 25.94 -17.70 -3.91
C PRO A 406 24.55 -17.10 -4.18
N PRO A 407 23.65 -17.82 -4.87
CA PRO A 407 22.36 -17.25 -5.25
C PRO A 407 21.40 -17.16 -4.07
N TYR A 408 20.48 -16.19 -4.12
CA TYR A 408 19.21 -16.32 -3.41
C TYR A 408 18.46 -17.52 -3.98
N GLN A 409 17.86 -18.36 -3.14
CA GLN A 409 17.04 -19.49 -3.58
C GLN A 409 15.65 -19.42 -2.96
N PHE A 410 14.62 -19.70 -3.75
CA PHE A 410 13.22 -19.58 -3.37
C PHE A 410 12.51 -20.93 -3.49
N PHE A 411 11.73 -21.29 -2.48
CA PHE A 411 10.98 -22.54 -2.42
C PHE A 411 9.50 -22.27 -2.17
N TYR A 412 8.62 -23.00 -2.84
CA TYR A 412 7.17 -22.76 -2.83
C TYR A 412 6.38 -23.99 -2.40
N ASN A 413 5.15 -23.79 -1.95
CA ASN A 413 4.19 -24.85 -1.67
C ASN A 413 3.57 -25.36 -2.98
N THR A 414 3.96 -26.55 -3.42
CA THR A 414 3.45 -27.24 -4.62
C THR A 414 2.41 -28.31 -4.26
N THR A 415 1.74 -28.89 -5.25
CA THR A 415 0.80 -30.01 -5.03
C THR A 415 1.46 -31.22 -4.36
N ASP A 416 2.67 -31.58 -4.78
CA ASP A 416 3.50 -32.63 -4.17
C ASP A 416 3.76 -32.37 -2.69
N PHE A 417 4.05 -31.11 -2.35
CA PHE A 417 4.29 -30.70 -0.98
C PHE A 417 3.02 -30.78 -0.12
N LEU A 418 1.87 -30.40 -0.69
CA LEU A 418 0.57 -30.44 -0.03
C LEU A 418 -0.05 -31.85 0.01
N GLN A 419 0.61 -32.85 -0.58
CA GLN A 419 0.14 -34.24 -0.69
C GLN A 419 -1.26 -34.37 -1.32
N VAL A 420 -1.61 -33.45 -2.22
CA VAL A 420 -2.90 -33.51 -2.93
C VAL A 420 -2.75 -34.50 -4.09
N SER A 421 -3.16 -35.75 -3.88
CA SER A 421 -3.11 -36.76 -4.95
C SER A 421 -4.14 -36.43 -6.02
N SER A 422 -3.70 -36.14 -7.25
CA SER A 422 -4.53 -36.03 -8.45
C SER A 422 -5.09 -37.38 -8.93
N VAL A 423 -4.96 -38.44 -8.11
CA VAL A 423 -5.25 -39.81 -8.51
C VAL A 423 -6.75 -40.09 -8.37
N GLY A 424 -7.47 -39.99 -9.50
CA GLY A 424 -8.74 -40.68 -9.72
C GLY A 424 -10.03 -39.85 -9.67
N THR A 425 -9.98 -38.57 -9.26
CA THR A 425 -11.15 -37.68 -9.32
C THR A 425 -10.76 -36.28 -9.79
N SER A 426 -11.61 -35.70 -10.63
CA SER A 426 -11.58 -34.39 -11.32
C SER A 426 -11.19 -33.15 -10.48
N VAL A 427 -9.97 -33.10 -9.93
CA VAL A 427 -9.36 -31.90 -9.34
C VAL A 427 -8.33 -31.36 -10.32
N SER A 428 -8.61 -30.20 -10.92
CA SER A 428 -7.68 -29.54 -11.85
C SER A 428 -7.07 -28.31 -11.18
N ILE A 429 -5.76 -28.10 -11.38
CA ILE A 429 -5.02 -26.91 -10.93
C ILE A 429 -4.73 -25.94 -12.08
N ALA A 430 -5.26 -26.23 -13.27
CA ALA A 430 -5.16 -25.35 -14.43
C ALA A 430 -6.00 -24.08 -14.20
N PRO A 431 -5.58 -22.93 -14.75
CA PRO A 431 -6.41 -21.73 -14.81
C PRO A 431 -7.79 -22.03 -15.42
N GLY A 432 -8.85 -21.46 -14.85
CA GLY A 432 -10.25 -21.71 -15.21
C GLY A 432 -10.86 -22.94 -14.54
N SER A 433 -10.10 -23.70 -13.74
CA SER A 433 -10.62 -24.86 -13.03
C SER A 433 -11.70 -24.48 -12.01
N PRO A 434 -12.77 -25.28 -11.88
CA PRO A 434 -13.76 -25.10 -10.84
C PRO A 434 -13.26 -25.53 -9.46
N SER A 435 -12.01 -25.95 -9.23
CA SER A 435 -11.50 -26.34 -7.89
C SER A 435 -11.07 -25.14 -7.03
N ILE A 436 -11.92 -24.11 -6.97
CA ILE A 436 -11.68 -22.87 -6.23
C ILE A 436 -12.63 -22.69 -5.04
N ASP A 437 -12.28 -21.93 -4.02
CA ASP A 437 -13.22 -21.49 -3.00
C ASP A 437 -14.06 -20.29 -3.48
N ARG A 438 -14.87 -19.73 -2.57
CA ARG A 438 -15.65 -18.50 -2.73
C ARG A 438 -14.79 -17.29 -3.16
N TRP A 439 -13.49 -17.35 -2.97
CA TRP A 439 -12.55 -16.24 -3.10
C TRP A 439 -11.60 -16.41 -4.30
N GLY A 440 -11.73 -17.50 -5.04
CA GLY A 440 -10.87 -17.83 -6.18
C GLY A 440 -9.54 -18.50 -5.81
N TYR A 441 -9.32 -18.86 -4.54
CA TYR A 441 -8.15 -19.64 -4.12
C TYR A 441 -8.39 -21.13 -4.29
N PHE A 442 -7.33 -21.89 -4.48
CA PHE A 442 -7.42 -23.33 -4.67
C PHE A 442 -7.95 -24.02 -3.41
N ASN A 443 -9.01 -24.82 -3.54
CA ASN A 443 -9.60 -25.54 -2.40
C ASN A 443 -9.49 -27.08 -2.49
N GLY A 444 -8.94 -27.59 -3.60
CA GLY A 444 -8.71 -29.01 -3.80
C GLY A 444 -9.98 -29.86 -3.93
N GLN A 445 -11.16 -29.24 -4.09
CA GLN A 445 -12.43 -29.96 -4.20
C GLN A 445 -12.72 -30.34 -5.67
N PRO A 446 -13.23 -31.55 -5.96
CA PRO A 446 -13.53 -32.03 -7.31
C PRO A 446 -14.86 -31.45 -7.83
N ASN A 447 -14.93 -30.13 -7.88
CA ASN A 447 -16.13 -29.41 -8.29
C ASN A 447 -16.41 -29.61 -9.78
N LYS A 448 -17.67 -29.87 -10.13
CA LYS A 448 -18.12 -30.02 -11.52
C LYS A 448 -18.77 -28.75 -12.08
N LEU A 449 -19.27 -27.89 -11.21
CA LEU A 449 -19.97 -26.65 -11.54
C LEU A 449 -19.25 -25.45 -10.90
N PRO A 450 -19.39 -24.23 -11.43
CA PRO A 450 -18.78 -23.05 -10.84
C PRO A 450 -19.60 -22.43 -9.69
N PHE A 451 -20.90 -22.77 -9.56
CA PHE A 451 -21.85 -22.10 -8.64
C PHE A 451 -22.22 -22.94 -7.41
N LEU A 452 -22.76 -22.29 -6.38
CA LEU A 452 -23.23 -22.93 -5.13
C LEU A 452 -24.48 -23.79 -5.36
N ALA A 453 -24.73 -24.78 -4.51
CA ALA A 453 -25.95 -25.58 -4.58
C ALA A 453 -27.20 -24.69 -4.50
N TYR A 454 -28.17 -24.94 -5.36
CA TYR A 454 -29.43 -24.20 -5.43
C TYR A 454 -30.60 -25.16 -5.35
N LYS A 455 -31.54 -24.90 -4.43
CA LYS A 455 -32.71 -25.72 -4.21
C LYS A 455 -33.95 -24.84 -4.14
N ASP A 456 -34.90 -25.11 -5.02
CA ASP A 456 -36.25 -24.55 -5.02
C ASP A 456 -37.28 -25.70 -5.10
N ILE A 457 -38.57 -25.40 -4.96
CA ILE A 457 -39.69 -26.35 -4.94
C ILE A 457 -39.71 -27.25 -6.20
N ALA A 458 -39.20 -26.76 -7.34
CA ALA A 458 -39.17 -27.49 -8.61
C ALA A 458 -37.76 -27.91 -9.11
N VAL A 459 -36.67 -27.36 -8.54
CA VAL A 459 -35.30 -27.55 -9.08
C VAL A 459 -34.29 -27.83 -7.97
N ASN A 460 -33.49 -28.88 -8.14
CA ASN A 460 -32.37 -29.22 -7.25
C ASN A 460 -31.06 -29.29 -8.05
N LEU A 461 -30.24 -28.23 -7.95
CA LEU A 461 -28.91 -28.19 -8.55
C LEU A 461 -27.86 -28.54 -7.47
N PRO A 462 -27.08 -29.62 -7.65
CA PRO A 462 -26.13 -30.09 -6.63
C PRO A 462 -24.97 -29.10 -6.37
N GLY A 463 -24.69 -28.18 -7.30
CA GLY A 463 -23.71 -27.10 -7.15
C GLY A 463 -22.27 -27.56 -6.88
N ALA A 464 -21.46 -26.66 -6.34
CA ALA A 464 -20.04 -26.84 -6.04
C ALA A 464 -19.70 -26.55 -4.58
N ASN A 465 -18.73 -27.27 -4.04
CA ASN A 465 -18.12 -26.95 -2.76
C ASN A 465 -17.13 -25.79 -2.94
N ARG A 466 -17.58 -24.59 -2.54
CA ARG A 466 -16.81 -23.35 -2.57
C ARG A 466 -16.22 -23.00 -1.19
N GLU A 467 -16.24 -23.90 -0.22
CA GLU A 467 -15.66 -23.62 1.10
C GLU A 467 -14.13 -23.54 1.03
N VAL A 468 -13.55 -22.73 1.92
CA VAL A 468 -12.10 -22.58 2.06
C VAL A 468 -11.51 -23.86 2.63
N ASN A 469 -10.43 -24.34 2.03
CA ASN A 469 -9.65 -25.46 2.55
C ASN A 469 -8.32 -24.94 3.08
N THR A 470 -8.12 -25.00 4.40
CA THR A 470 -6.95 -24.44 5.08
C THR A 470 -5.62 -25.08 4.68
N GLN A 471 -5.65 -26.32 4.15
CA GLN A 471 -4.45 -26.98 3.64
C GLN A 471 -4.11 -26.53 2.21
N CYS A 472 -5.13 -26.26 1.38
CA CYS A 472 -4.95 -25.94 -0.04
C CYS A 472 -4.78 -24.44 -0.31
N VAL A 473 -5.30 -23.56 0.56
CA VAL A 473 -5.25 -22.10 0.37
C VAL A 473 -3.81 -21.55 0.30
N THR A 474 -2.83 -22.31 0.81
CA THR A 474 -1.41 -21.95 0.77
C THR A 474 -0.69 -22.39 -0.51
N PHE A 475 -1.41 -22.98 -1.48
CA PHE A 475 -0.86 -23.42 -2.76
C PHE A 475 -0.20 -22.27 -3.52
N GLY A 476 0.98 -22.51 -4.08
CA GLY A 476 1.77 -21.51 -4.81
C GLY A 476 2.48 -20.47 -3.95
N LEU A 477 2.32 -20.50 -2.61
CA LEU A 477 2.97 -19.54 -1.72
C LEU A 477 4.46 -19.83 -1.50
N LEU A 478 5.26 -18.78 -1.36
CA LEU A 478 6.68 -18.85 -1.02
C LEU A 478 6.85 -19.37 0.41
N ARG A 479 7.48 -20.53 0.58
CA ARG A 479 7.70 -21.17 1.88
C ARG A 479 9.04 -20.83 2.52
N ARG A 480 10.09 -20.66 1.71
CA ARG A 480 11.46 -20.47 2.20
C ARG A 480 12.30 -19.62 1.26
N ILE A 481 13.17 -18.80 1.85
CA ILE A 481 14.28 -18.13 1.17
C ILE A 481 15.59 -18.63 1.77
N VAL A 482 16.54 -19.03 0.92
CA VAL A 482 17.94 -19.22 1.30
C VAL A 482 18.72 -18.02 0.78
N TYR A 483 19.43 -17.34 1.67
CA TYR A 483 20.21 -16.15 1.35
C TYR A 483 21.63 -16.50 0.88
N PRO A 484 22.29 -15.61 0.11
CA PRO A 484 23.69 -15.78 -0.28
C PRO A 484 24.67 -16.02 0.87
N THR A 485 24.29 -15.59 2.09
CA THR A 485 25.07 -15.78 3.32
C THR A 485 25.04 -17.21 3.85
N GLY A 486 24.11 -18.04 3.40
CA GLY A 486 23.81 -19.37 3.93
C GLY A 486 22.66 -19.39 4.95
N GLY A 487 22.29 -18.22 5.49
CA GLY A 487 21.11 -18.06 6.34
C GLY A 487 19.81 -18.34 5.57
N GLN A 488 18.74 -18.64 6.30
CA GLN A 488 17.45 -19.02 5.73
C GLN A 488 16.30 -18.35 6.48
N THR A 489 15.22 -18.03 5.78
CA THR A 489 13.96 -17.61 6.40
C THR A 489 12.83 -18.50 5.91
N ASP A 490 12.08 -19.06 6.86
CA ASP A 490 10.88 -19.87 6.64
C ASP A 490 9.62 -19.05 6.92
N TYR A 491 8.64 -19.18 6.04
CA TYR A 491 7.33 -18.54 6.13
C TYR A 491 6.24 -19.60 6.31
N ALA A 492 5.53 -19.54 7.43
CA ALA A 492 4.36 -20.37 7.68
C ALA A 492 3.10 -19.52 7.60
N TYR A 493 2.21 -19.86 6.68
CA TYR A 493 0.93 -19.17 6.46
C TYR A 493 -0.23 -19.96 7.06
N GLU A 494 -1.32 -19.26 7.34
CA GLU A 494 -2.61 -19.87 7.66
C GLU A 494 -3.74 -19.14 6.93
N SER A 495 -4.91 -19.77 6.85
CA SER A 495 -6.11 -19.16 6.28
C SER A 495 -6.51 -17.90 7.04
N ASN A 496 -7.02 -16.90 6.33
CA ASN A 496 -7.75 -15.83 7.00
C ASN A 496 -9.01 -16.39 7.68
N ASP A 497 -9.43 -15.75 8.76
CA ASP A 497 -10.72 -15.95 9.41
C ASP A 497 -11.29 -14.61 9.84
N PHE A 498 -12.61 -14.54 9.94
CA PHE A 498 -13.30 -13.31 10.29
C PHE A 498 -14.61 -13.59 11.02
N ARG A 499 -15.12 -12.52 11.65
CA ARG A 499 -16.43 -12.47 12.27
C ARG A 499 -17.31 -11.48 11.51
N ASN A 500 -18.37 -11.96 10.89
CA ASN A 500 -19.44 -11.06 10.45
C ASN A 500 -20.26 -10.65 11.67
N VAL A 501 -20.10 -9.40 12.11
CA VAL A 501 -21.08 -8.79 13.03
C VAL A 501 -22.35 -8.39 12.26
N ASN A 502 -22.28 -8.40 10.92
CA ASN A 502 -23.35 -8.06 9.98
C ASN A 502 -24.14 -9.25 9.46
N SER A 503 -23.94 -10.46 9.98
CA SER A 503 -25.03 -11.41 9.81
C SER A 503 -26.18 -10.84 10.63
N GLU A 504 -27.04 -10.06 9.97
CA GLU A 504 -28.47 -10.24 10.11
C GLU A 504 -28.66 -11.70 10.48
N GLU A 505 -29.30 -11.95 11.63
CA GLU A 505 -29.92 -13.24 11.89
C GLU A 505 -30.42 -13.72 10.54
N PHE A 506 -29.82 -14.77 10.00
CA PHE A 506 -30.20 -15.20 8.67
C PHE A 506 -31.67 -15.57 8.84
N TYR A 507 -32.58 -14.74 8.33
CA TYR A 507 -33.98 -15.06 8.29
C TYR A 507 -34.06 -16.17 7.26
N LEU A 508 -34.03 -17.41 7.72
CA LEU A 508 -34.59 -18.46 6.90
C LEU A 508 -36.10 -18.20 6.91
N THR A 509 -36.56 -17.39 5.96
CA THR A 509 -37.99 -17.20 5.76
C THR A 509 -38.53 -18.51 5.18
N LEU A 510 -39.16 -19.27 6.08
CA LEU A 510 -40.06 -20.42 5.91
C LEU A 510 -39.38 -21.79 5.66
N PRO A 511 -39.90 -22.82 6.34
CA PRO A 511 -41.13 -23.42 5.87
C PRO A 511 -42.30 -23.15 6.80
N THR A 512 -43.47 -22.92 6.20
CA THR A 512 -44.78 -23.21 6.77
C THR A 512 -44.69 -24.55 7.50
N GLN A 513 -44.85 -24.55 8.83
CA GLN A 513 -45.07 -25.80 9.54
C GLN A 513 -46.53 -26.16 9.30
N GLN A 514 -46.78 -27.02 8.31
CA GLN A 514 -48.09 -27.65 8.13
C GLN A 514 -48.24 -28.69 9.23
N ALA A 515 -49.07 -28.40 10.23
CA ALA A 515 -49.55 -29.41 11.16
C ALA A 515 -50.96 -29.77 10.72
N ALA A 516 -51.12 -30.80 9.88
CA ALA A 516 -52.44 -31.29 9.49
C ALA A 516 -53.12 -31.88 10.73
N VAL A 517 -54.11 -31.16 11.26
CA VAL A 517 -54.90 -31.57 12.43
C VAL A 517 -56.24 -32.09 11.93
N CYS A 518 -56.32 -33.38 11.63
CA CYS A 518 -57.54 -34.00 11.13
C CYS A 518 -58.48 -34.37 12.28
N VAL A 519 -59.74 -33.97 12.18
CA VAL A 519 -60.82 -34.30 13.12
C VAL A 519 -61.89 -35.05 12.32
N SER A 520 -62.27 -36.26 12.72
CA SER A 520 -63.36 -37.02 12.08
C SER A 520 -64.12 -37.84 13.14
N ASN A 521 -65.42 -38.03 12.95
CA ASN A 521 -66.19 -39.04 13.70
C ASN A 521 -66.07 -40.41 13.00
N PRO A 522 -66.03 -41.56 13.69
CA PRO A 522 -65.90 -42.87 13.04
C PRO A 522 -67.13 -43.19 12.18
N ASP A 523 -66.93 -43.34 10.87
CA ASP A 523 -67.89 -43.99 9.97
C ASP A 523 -67.76 -45.53 10.10
N PRO A 524 -68.83 -46.28 10.41
CA PRO A 524 -68.81 -47.75 10.42
C PRO A 524 -68.68 -48.38 9.02
N ASP A 525 -69.02 -47.67 7.93
CA ASP A 525 -69.27 -48.27 6.61
C ASP A 525 -68.25 -47.90 5.51
N ASN A 526 -67.18 -47.13 5.80
CA ASN A 526 -66.19 -46.74 4.80
C ASN A 526 -64.73 -46.89 5.29
N SER A 527 -64.04 -47.94 4.84
CA SER A 527 -62.68 -48.30 5.26
C SER A 527 -61.54 -47.57 4.52
N ASN A 528 -61.83 -46.64 3.61
CA ASN A 528 -60.82 -46.07 2.69
C ASN A 528 -60.45 -44.59 2.95
N LEU A 529 -60.90 -43.99 4.06
CA LEU A 529 -60.45 -42.65 4.48
C LEU A 529 -59.61 -42.74 5.78
N PRO A 530 -58.51 -41.98 5.91
CA PRO A 530 -57.73 -41.94 7.14
C PRO A 530 -58.57 -41.33 8.27
N ASN A 531 -59.09 -42.18 9.14
CA ASN A 531 -59.96 -41.82 10.26
C ASN A 531 -59.11 -41.34 11.45
N CYS A 532 -59.30 -40.10 11.92
CA CYS A 532 -58.53 -39.55 13.05
C CYS A 532 -59.27 -39.63 14.39
N GLY A 533 -60.59 -39.88 14.40
CA GLY A 533 -61.34 -40.37 15.56
C GLY A 533 -61.35 -39.50 16.83
N GLN A 534 -60.92 -38.23 16.77
CA GLN A 534 -60.77 -37.35 17.93
C GLN A 534 -61.62 -36.09 17.79
N LEU A 535 -62.48 -35.78 18.79
CA LEU A 535 -63.32 -34.56 18.85
C LEU A 535 -62.54 -33.26 19.13
N ARG A 536 -61.27 -33.39 19.52
CA ARG A 536 -60.36 -32.29 19.81
C ARG A 536 -58.96 -32.70 19.41
N ALA A 537 -58.28 -31.86 18.66
CA ALA A 537 -56.91 -32.11 18.28
C ALA A 537 -56.08 -30.82 18.40
N ALA A 538 -54.85 -30.96 18.86
CA ALA A 538 -54.00 -29.84 19.23
C ALA A 538 -52.59 -30.00 18.66
N THR A 539 -51.99 -28.89 18.27
CA THR A 539 -50.61 -28.81 17.79
C THR A 539 -49.85 -27.75 18.56
N THR A 540 -48.55 -27.94 18.73
CA THR A 540 -47.70 -27.02 19.49
C THR A 540 -46.62 -26.42 18.60
N PHE A 541 -46.34 -25.13 18.80
CA PHE A 541 -45.26 -24.42 18.12
C PHE A 541 -44.55 -23.49 19.08
N ARG A 542 -43.29 -23.18 18.80
CA ARG A 542 -42.46 -22.33 19.67
C ARG A 542 -41.90 -21.16 18.90
N LEU A 543 -42.19 -19.96 19.40
CA LEU A 543 -41.67 -18.70 18.91
C LEU A 543 -40.41 -18.32 19.69
N SER A 544 -39.32 -18.03 18.97
CA SER A 544 -38.05 -17.59 19.56
C SER A 544 -38.02 -16.08 19.90
N HIS A 545 -38.93 -15.30 19.32
CA HIS A 545 -39.12 -13.86 19.58
C HIS A 545 -40.58 -13.49 19.32
N ALA A 546 -40.98 -12.28 19.74
CA ALA A 546 -42.29 -11.75 19.42
C ALA A 546 -42.41 -11.41 17.92
N GLN A 547 -43.50 -11.83 17.28
CA GLN A 547 -43.72 -11.68 15.84
C GLN A 547 -45.18 -11.89 15.44
N GLN A 548 -45.50 -11.50 14.20
CA GLN A 548 -46.76 -11.84 13.56
C GLN A 548 -46.73 -13.30 13.07
N VAL A 549 -47.71 -14.09 13.49
CA VAL A 549 -47.92 -15.46 13.03
C VAL A 549 -49.18 -15.48 12.18
N THR A 550 -49.08 -16.02 10.97
CA THR A 550 -50.23 -16.15 10.06
C THR A 550 -50.72 -17.60 10.09
N PHE A 551 -52.01 -17.76 10.33
CA PHE A 551 -52.74 -19.02 10.34
C PHE A 551 -53.58 -19.12 9.08
N THR A 552 -53.43 -20.23 8.36
CA THR A 552 -54.25 -20.61 7.21
C THR A 552 -54.91 -21.93 7.50
N TRP A 553 -56.04 -22.18 6.86
CA TRP A 553 -56.79 -23.41 7.09
C TRP A 553 -57.49 -23.83 5.80
N GLU A 554 -57.87 -25.10 5.72
CA GLU A 554 -58.61 -25.69 4.62
C GLU A 554 -59.61 -26.70 5.15
N VAL A 555 -60.73 -26.89 4.44
CA VAL A 555 -61.71 -27.92 4.76
C VAL A 555 -62.01 -28.71 3.48
N SER A 556 -61.83 -30.03 3.52
CA SER A 556 -61.78 -30.85 2.29
C SER A 556 -63.01 -31.72 2.01
N SER A 557 -64.07 -31.75 2.84
CA SER A 557 -65.46 -32.15 2.46
C SER A 557 -66.37 -32.41 3.68
N ASP A 558 -67.67 -32.19 3.51
CA ASP A 558 -68.76 -32.88 4.21
C ASP A 558 -69.47 -33.83 3.21
N ASN A 559 -69.73 -35.10 3.55
CA ASN A 559 -70.44 -36.01 2.65
C ASN A 559 -71.96 -35.73 2.56
N THR A 560 -72.40 -34.52 2.93
CA THR A 560 -73.83 -34.15 3.05
C THR A 560 -74.30 -33.06 2.09
N GLY A 561 -73.40 -32.42 1.32
CA GLY A 561 -73.76 -31.44 0.30
C GLY A 561 -74.34 -30.13 0.85
N ALA A 562 -74.09 -29.80 2.12
CA ALA A 562 -74.49 -28.54 2.72
C ALA A 562 -73.40 -27.47 2.51
N PRO A 563 -73.73 -26.19 2.30
CA PRO A 563 -72.73 -25.14 2.19
C PRO A 563 -71.93 -25.00 3.50
N LEU A 564 -70.59 -24.95 3.38
CA LEU A 564 -69.61 -24.82 4.48
C LEU A 564 -69.69 -23.49 5.28
N THR A 565 -70.71 -22.67 5.05
CA THR A 565 -70.82 -21.28 5.54
C THR A 565 -71.19 -21.15 7.03
N ASP A 566 -71.39 -22.26 7.74
CA ASP A 566 -71.92 -22.29 9.12
C ASP A 566 -71.15 -23.30 10.00
N LEU A 567 -69.83 -23.35 9.81
CA LEU A 567 -68.93 -24.20 10.60
C LEU A 567 -68.41 -23.38 11.79
N ASP A 568 -69.07 -23.49 12.96
CA ASP A 568 -68.61 -22.91 14.23
C ASP A 568 -67.38 -23.70 14.76
N VAL A 569 -66.22 -23.45 14.15
CA VAL A 569 -64.92 -23.98 14.56
C VAL A 569 -64.13 -22.86 15.22
N ASP A 570 -63.92 -22.99 16.53
CA ASP A 570 -63.09 -22.06 17.29
C ASP A 570 -61.70 -22.64 17.50
N GLY A 571 -60.68 -21.87 17.14
CA GLY A 571 -59.28 -22.14 17.47
C GLY A 571 -58.94 -21.57 18.84
N ILE A 572 -58.64 -22.44 19.79
CA ILE A 572 -58.19 -22.05 21.13
C ILE A 572 -56.67 -22.03 21.14
N LEU A 573 -56.08 -20.83 21.23
CA LEU A 573 -54.65 -20.63 21.38
C LEU A 573 -54.29 -20.48 22.87
N THR A 574 -53.47 -21.39 23.40
CA THR A 574 -52.93 -21.33 24.77
C THR A 574 -51.41 -21.23 24.76
N ASP A 575 -50.83 -20.69 25.83
CA ASP A 575 -49.38 -20.66 26.04
C ASP A 575 -48.94 -21.85 26.93
N SER A 576 -47.65 -21.89 27.30
CA SER A 576 -47.08 -22.93 28.15
C SER A 576 -47.66 -23.03 29.57
N LEU A 577 -48.43 -22.04 30.02
CA LEU A 577 -49.13 -22.04 31.31
C LEU A 577 -50.58 -22.55 31.18
N GLY A 578 -51.03 -22.87 29.97
CA GLY A 578 -52.38 -23.37 29.69
C GLY A 578 -53.44 -22.28 29.60
N THR A 579 -53.09 -21.00 29.76
CA THR A 579 -54.01 -19.86 29.68
C THR A 579 -53.30 -18.68 29.03
N CYS A 580 -53.72 -18.28 27.83
CA CYS A 580 -53.21 -17.07 27.18
C CYS A 580 -54.28 -15.96 27.17
N SER A 581 -54.27 -15.09 28.18
CA SER A 581 -55.25 -14.00 28.32
C SER A 581 -55.08 -12.85 27.32
N THR A 582 -53.96 -12.81 26.60
CA THR A 582 -53.62 -11.79 25.58
C THR A 582 -53.63 -12.34 24.15
N CYS A 583 -53.92 -13.63 23.97
CA CYS A 583 -54.02 -14.22 22.63
C CYS A 583 -55.36 -13.84 21.98
N PRO A 584 -55.40 -13.48 20.69
CA PRO A 584 -56.67 -13.27 20.00
C PRO A 584 -57.43 -14.59 19.83
N SER A 585 -58.77 -14.54 19.89
CA SER A 585 -59.61 -15.67 19.51
C SER A 585 -59.48 -15.89 18.00
N ILE A 586 -59.23 -17.15 17.60
CA ILE A 586 -59.08 -17.51 16.19
C ILE A 586 -60.41 -18.09 15.71
N HIS A 587 -61.22 -17.24 15.07
CA HIS A 587 -62.47 -17.64 14.44
C HIS A 587 -62.22 -17.94 12.96
N PHE A 588 -62.34 -19.20 12.55
CA PHE A 588 -62.06 -19.63 11.19
C PHE A 588 -63.24 -19.28 10.26
N ALA A 589 -63.24 -18.05 9.73
CA ALA A 589 -64.27 -17.55 8.81
C ALA A 589 -63.88 -17.74 7.32
N THR A 590 -64.87 -18.02 6.48
CA THR A 590 -64.74 -18.03 5.01
C THR A 590 -65.26 -16.73 4.41
N ASP A 591 -64.74 -16.33 3.25
CA ASP A 591 -65.33 -15.25 2.47
C ASP A 591 -66.66 -15.65 1.78
N ARG A 592 -67.29 -14.71 1.05
CA ARG A 592 -68.55 -14.96 0.30
C ARG A 592 -68.42 -15.99 -0.83
N GLN A 593 -67.20 -16.47 -1.13
CA GLN A 593 -66.88 -17.48 -2.14
C GLN A 593 -66.37 -18.79 -1.50
N ASN A 594 -66.56 -18.97 -0.20
CA ASN A 594 -66.08 -20.12 0.59
C ASN A 594 -64.54 -20.29 0.60
N LYS A 595 -63.77 -19.22 0.41
CA LYS A 595 -62.31 -19.28 0.56
C LYS A 595 -61.88 -18.97 2.00
N PRO A 596 -60.91 -19.72 2.56
CA PRO A 596 -60.36 -19.44 3.88
C PRO A 596 -59.66 -18.07 3.89
N LEU A 597 -60.00 -17.20 4.84
CA LEU A 597 -59.25 -15.96 5.05
C LEU A 597 -58.08 -16.21 6.02
N PRO A 598 -56.83 -15.85 5.65
CA PRO A 598 -55.70 -15.98 6.57
C PRO A 598 -55.88 -15.04 7.77
N ILE A 599 -55.70 -15.59 8.97
CA ILE A 599 -55.78 -14.83 10.23
C ILE A 599 -54.36 -14.59 10.71
N SER A 600 -54.04 -13.35 11.08
CA SER A 600 -52.71 -13.04 11.62
C SER A 600 -52.81 -12.52 13.05
N ALA A 601 -51.96 -13.04 13.93
CA ALA A 601 -51.87 -12.63 15.32
C ALA A 601 -50.43 -12.27 15.68
N TYR A 602 -50.24 -11.16 16.40
CA TYR A 602 -48.93 -10.83 16.96
C TYR A 602 -48.76 -11.55 18.30
N LEU A 603 -47.83 -12.51 18.36
CA LEU A 603 -47.59 -13.36 19.53
C LEU A 603 -46.21 -13.07 20.10
N ALA A 604 -46.08 -13.12 21.44
CA ALA A 604 -44.81 -12.92 22.13
C ALA A 604 -43.86 -14.13 21.96
N ALA A 605 -42.61 -14.01 22.42
CA ALA A 605 -41.70 -15.15 22.47
C ALA A 605 -42.23 -16.18 23.49
N GLY A 606 -42.39 -17.45 23.09
CA GLY A 606 -43.03 -18.44 23.94
C GLY A 606 -43.36 -19.74 23.22
N THR A 607 -43.83 -20.73 23.97
CA THR A 607 -44.39 -21.97 23.38
C THR A 607 -45.91 -21.87 23.45
N TYR A 608 -46.56 -22.12 22.32
CA TYR A 608 -48.00 -22.01 22.15
C TYR A 608 -48.57 -23.36 21.70
N SER A 609 -49.79 -23.65 22.14
CA SER A 609 -50.59 -24.77 21.72
C SER A 609 -51.87 -24.25 21.06
N LEU A 610 -52.11 -24.64 19.81
CA LEU A 610 -53.34 -24.34 19.11
C LEU A 610 -54.21 -25.61 19.09
N ALA A 611 -55.34 -25.55 19.78
CA ALA A 611 -56.33 -26.61 19.81
C ALA A 611 -57.54 -26.21 18.96
N ILE A 612 -58.07 -27.17 18.21
CA ILE A 612 -59.32 -27.02 17.48
C ILE A 612 -60.36 -27.92 18.15
N GLU A 613 -61.53 -27.36 18.40
CA GLU A 613 -62.66 -28.06 18.99
C GLU A 613 -63.92 -27.82 18.15
N LEU A 614 -64.61 -28.90 17.80
CA LEU A 614 -65.89 -28.81 17.12
C LEU A 614 -66.97 -28.55 18.17
N THR A 615 -67.66 -27.41 18.06
CA THR A 615 -68.80 -27.09 18.92
C THR A 615 -70.03 -27.96 18.63
N THR A 616 -70.14 -28.49 17.40
CA THR A 616 -71.17 -29.45 16.98
C THR A 616 -70.58 -30.65 16.25
N PRO A 617 -71.02 -31.90 16.50
CA PRO A 617 -70.48 -33.07 15.82
C PRO A 617 -70.85 -33.06 14.32
N ARG A 618 -69.85 -32.94 13.44
CA ARG A 618 -70.02 -32.99 11.97
C ARG A 618 -68.85 -33.74 11.30
N PHE A 619 -69.08 -34.26 10.09
CA PHE A 619 -68.04 -34.91 9.27
C PHE A 619 -67.26 -33.85 8.50
N VAL A 620 -66.07 -33.48 8.97
CA VAL A 620 -65.27 -32.43 8.33
C VAL A 620 -63.79 -32.72 8.47
N GLN A 621 -63.08 -32.94 7.37
CA GLN A 621 -61.62 -32.94 7.40
C GLN A 621 -61.13 -31.49 7.41
N PHE A 622 -60.57 -31.06 8.54
CA PHE A 622 -59.98 -29.73 8.73
C PHE A 622 -58.45 -29.82 8.61
N GLY A 623 -57.85 -28.95 7.81
CA GLY A 623 -56.41 -28.76 7.71
C GLY A 623 -56.05 -27.41 8.30
N LEU A 624 -55.06 -27.37 9.19
CA LEU A 624 -54.56 -26.15 9.80
C LEU A 624 -53.08 -25.98 9.45
N SER A 625 -52.70 -24.77 9.08
CA SER A 625 -51.32 -24.41 8.76
C SER A 625 -50.98 -23.09 9.42
N PHE A 626 -49.75 -22.95 9.90
CA PHE A 626 -49.28 -21.68 10.43
C PHE A 626 -47.85 -21.40 9.99
N SER A 627 -47.58 -20.13 9.71
CA SER A 627 -46.30 -19.63 9.26
C SER A 627 -45.78 -18.57 10.22
N TYR A 628 -44.54 -18.75 10.66
CA TYR A 628 -43.80 -17.80 11.49
C TYR A 628 -42.31 -17.87 11.15
N GLU A 629 -41.58 -16.80 11.45
CA GLU A 629 -40.14 -16.72 11.28
C GLU A 629 -39.43 -17.42 12.45
N LYS A 630 -38.52 -18.34 12.13
CA LYS A 630 -37.67 -18.99 13.14
C LYS A 630 -36.30 -18.33 13.14
N ARG A 631 -35.97 -17.59 14.22
CA ARG A 631 -34.60 -17.11 14.43
C ARG A 631 -33.72 -18.25 14.92
N GLN A 632 -32.75 -18.63 14.10
CA GLN A 632 -31.67 -19.50 14.55
C GLN A 632 -30.48 -18.63 14.92
N ALA A 633 -30.19 -18.52 16.22
CA ALA A 633 -28.90 -18.00 16.66
C ALA A 633 -27.83 -19.02 16.25
N LEU A 634 -27.11 -18.75 15.17
CA LEU A 634 -25.88 -19.49 14.88
C LEU A 634 -24.93 -19.21 16.05
N ALA A 635 -24.50 -20.26 16.76
CA ALA A 635 -23.34 -20.15 17.63
C ALA A 635 -22.23 -19.45 16.82
N PHE A 636 -21.63 -18.39 17.36
CA PHE A 636 -20.57 -17.63 16.70
C PHE A 636 -19.41 -18.56 16.33
N ARG A 637 -19.45 -19.17 15.15
CA ARG A 637 -18.32 -19.85 14.55
C ARG A 637 -17.63 -18.83 13.67
N GLY A 638 -16.35 -18.57 13.93
CA GLY A 638 -15.51 -17.82 12.99
C GLY A 638 -15.64 -18.44 11.60
N LYS A 639 -15.82 -17.61 10.58
CA LYS A 639 -15.84 -18.06 9.19
C LYS A 639 -14.44 -17.98 8.63
N LEU A 640 -14.07 -18.91 7.77
CA LEU A 640 -12.82 -18.83 7.02
C LEU A 640 -12.97 -17.80 5.91
N GLY A 641 -12.02 -16.87 5.83
CA GLY A 641 -11.91 -15.85 4.79
C GLY A 641 -11.01 -16.29 3.65
N GLY A 642 -11.09 -15.55 2.55
CA GLY A 642 -10.24 -15.73 1.39
C GLY A 642 -8.79 -15.39 1.69
N GLY A 643 -7.88 -16.13 1.05
CA GLY A 643 -6.44 -15.88 1.10
C GLY A 643 -5.81 -16.29 2.42
N THR A 644 -4.59 -15.82 2.63
CA THR A 644 -3.75 -16.22 3.76
C THR A 644 -3.19 -15.03 4.53
N ARG A 645 -2.88 -15.28 5.79
CA ARG A 645 -2.07 -14.42 6.66
C ARG A 645 -0.85 -15.17 7.15
N ILE A 646 0.20 -14.45 7.53
CA ILE A 646 1.38 -15.06 8.11
C ILE A 646 1.10 -15.53 9.54
N LYS A 647 1.39 -16.79 9.81
CA LYS A 647 1.29 -17.36 11.16
C LYS A 647 2.61 -17.23 11.90
N ARG A 648 3.70 -17.51 11.19
CA ARG A 648 5.05 -17.52 11.77
C ARG A 648 6.13 -17.25 10.72
N ILE A 649 7.16 -16.53 11.14
CA ILE A 649 8.41 -16.34 10.41
C ILE A 649 9.55 -16.84 11.28
N THR A 650 10.39 -17.73 10.75
CA THR A 650 11.57 -18.26 11.44
C THR A 650 12.81 -17.94 10.61
N THR A 651 13.79 -17.28 11.21
CA THR A 651 15.04 -16.92 10.56
C THR A 651 16.22 -17.62 11.23
N TYR A 652 17.03 -18.27 10.41
CA TYR A 652 18.21 -19.05 10.74
C TYR A 652 19.48 -18.39 10.16
N ASP A 653 20.56 -18.37 10.92
CA ASP A 653 21.79 -17.64 10.59
C ASP A 653 22.75 -18.39 9.63
N GLY A 654 22.49 -19.67 9.35
CA GLY A 654 23.35 -20.49 8.50
C GLY A 654 24.41 -21.30 9.25
N VAL A 655 24.53 -21.14 10.58
CA VAL A 655 25.56 -21.80 11.41
C VAL A 655 24.96 -22.90 12.31
N ASP A 656 23.98 -22.54 13.14
CA ASP A 656 23.33 -23.45 14.09
C ASP A 656 21.90 -22.98 14.45
N HIS A 657 21.02 -23.91 14.81
CA HIS A 657 19.63 -23.60 15.15
C HIS A 657 19.44 -23.11 16.60
N GLN A 658 20.52 -22.85 17.35
CA GLN A 658 20.40 -22.43 18.76
C GLN A 658 20.02 -20.96 18.89
N ARG A 659 20.20 -20.16 17.83
CA ARG A 659 20.00 -18.69 17.84
C ARG A 659 18.93 -18.22 16.85
N ASP A 660 18.04 -19.13 16.44
CA ASP A 660 16.94 -18.84 15.53
C ASP A 660 16.05 -17.72 16.09
N GLN A 661 15.67 -16.80 15.20
CA GLN A 661 14.71 -15.74 15.49
C GLN A 661 13.34 -16.21 15.04
N GLU A 662 12.39 -16.29 15.95
CA GLU A 662 11.02 -16.71 15.65
C GLU A 662 10.04 -15.57 15.95
N LYS A 663 9.20 -15.21 14.98
CA LYS A 663 8.08 -14.28 15.13
C LYS A 663 6.78 -15.02 14.86
N GLU A 664 5.92 -15.12 15.86
CA GLU A 664 4.58 -15.72 15.76
C GLU A 664 3.51 -14.63 15.82
N TYR A 665 2.47 -14.76 14.99
CA TYR A 665 1.40 -13.77 14.83
C TYR A 665 0.06 -14.39 15.21
N TYR A 666 -0.69 -13.69 16.06
CA TYR A 666 -1.97 -14.13 16.59
C TYR A 666 -3.05 -13.09 16.31
N TYR A 667 -4.12 -13.54 15.67
CA TYR A 667 -5.22 -12.72 15.14
C TYR A 667 -6.54 -12.91 15.91
N HIS A 668 -6.43 -13.39 17.15
CA HIS A 668 -7.55 -13.68 18.03
C HIS A 668 -7.48 -12.80 19.28
N ASN A 669 -8.59 -12.75 20.02
CA ASN A 669 -8.63 -12.13 21.34
C ASN A 669 -7.60 -12.77 22.31
N GLU A 670 -7.36 -12.15 23.47
CA GLU A 670 -6.34 -12.61 24.44
C GLU A 670 -6.56 -14.06 24.94
N GLU A 671 -7.79 -14.56 24.89
CA GLU A 671 -8.16 -15.92 25.28
C GLU A 671 -8.07 -16.93 24.12
N ASN A 672 -7.69 -16.46 22.93
CA ASN A 672 -7.61 -17.24 21.69
C ASN A 672 -8.91 -18.00 21.35
N THR A 673 -10.05 -17.42 21.71
CA THR A 673 -11.38 -18.03 21.53
C THR A 673 -12.13 -17.45 20.34
N GLN A 674 -11.79 -16.23 19.91
CA GLN A 674 -12.51 -15.50 18.86
C GLN A 674 -11.57 -14.70 17.96
N SER A 675 -11.77 -14.80 16.64
CA SER A 675 -11.06 -14.00 15.63
C SER A 675 -11.39 -12.50 15.78
N THR A 676 -10.37 -11.66 15.60
CA THR A 676 -10.50 -10.19 15.50
C THR A 676 -10.66 -9.71 14.06
N GLY A 677 -10.73 -10.63 13.10
CA GLY A 677 -10.83 -10.34 11.67
C GLY A 677 -12.21 -9.82 11.28
N ARG A 678 -12.23 -8.81 10.42
CA ARG A 678 -13.41 -8.25 9.78
C ARG A 678 -13.28 -8.31 8.27
N HIS A 679 -14.41 -8.54 7.66
CA HIS A 679 -14.55 -8.56 6.22
C HIS A 679 -14.62 -7.13 5.66
N SER A 680 -13.87 -6.82 4.60
CA SER A 680 -13.77 -5.45 4.07
C SER A 680 -14.88 -5.06 3.09
N HIS A 681 -15.60 -6.02 2.49
CA HIS A 681 -16.65 -5.76 1.47
C HIS A 681 -17.48 -7.03 1.21
N ASP A 682 -18.81 -6.93 1.17
CA ASP A 682 -19.71 -8.10 1.04
C ASP A 682 -19.46 -8.95 -0.22
N MET A 683 -19.45 -10.28 -0.06
CA MET A 683 -19.37 -11.22 -1.18
C MET A 683 -20.74 -11.35 -1.86
N ALA A 684 -20.78 -11.26 -3.17
CA ALA A 684 -21.95 -11.67 -3.96
C ALA A 684 -21.48 -12.62 -5.09
N PHE A 685 -22.28 -13.61 -5.45
CA PHE A 685 -21.95 -14.60 -6.50
C PHE A 685 -23.04 -14.58 -7.57
N ALA A 686 -22.69 -14.15 -8.80
CA ALA A 686 -23.63 -14.23 -9.90
C ALA A 686 -23.59 -15.55 -10.61
N SER A 687 -24.75 -16.16 -10.74
CA SER A 687 -25.02 -17.21 -11.71
C SER A 687 -26.35 -16.92 -12.37
N TRP A 688 -26.39 -17.07 -13.68
CA TRP A 688 -27.63 -16.99 -14.44
C TRP A 688 -28.28 -18.37 -14.44
N ILE A 689 -29.56 -18.44 -14.09
CA ILE A 689 -30.39 -19.62 -14.32
C ILE A 689 -31.45 -19.18 -15.33
N ASP A 690 -31.41 -19.74 -16.53
CA ASP A 690 -32.50 -19.57 -17.49
C ASP A 690 -33.53 -20.70 -17.25
N LYS A 691 -34.80 -20.33 -17.11
CA LYS A 691 -35.93 -21.25 -17.00
C LYS A 691 -36.88 -20.98 -18.16
N TRP A 692 -37.21 -22.04 -18.89
CA TRP A 692 -38.19 -22.00 -19.96
C TRP A 692 -39.48 -22.63 -19.44
N THR A 693 -40.56 -21.87 -19.38
CA THR A 693 -41.86 -22.35 -18.92
C THR A 693 -42.86 -22.28 -20.07
N LYS A 694 -43.58 -23.38 -20.30
CA LYS A 694 -44.63 -23.45 -21.32
C LYS A 694 -45.95 -23.09 -20.64
N THR A 695 -46.53 -21.95 -20.96
CA THR A 695 -47.86 -21.59 -20.46
C THR A 695 -48.93 -22.20 -21.35
N PRO A 696 -50.00 -22.82 -20.79
CA PRO A 696 -51.18 -23.14 -21.57
C PRO A 696 -51.99 -21.86 -21.77
N SER A 697 -51.80 -21.17 -22.91
CA SER A 697 -52.71 -20.09 -23.30
C SER A 697 -53.90 -20.68 -24.06
N GLY A 698 -55.11 -20.33 -23.61
CA GLY A 698 -56.32 -20.58 -24.36
C GLY A 698 -56.36 -19.72 -25.62
N THR A 699 -56.49 -20.39 -26.77
CA THR A 699 -57.02 -19.89 -28.05
C THR A 699 -56.23 -18.91 -28.94
N PHE A 700 -55.07 -18.36 -28.55
CA PHE A 700 -54.21 -17.64 -29.51
C PHE A 700 -52.73 -17.82 -29.16
N GLY A 701 -51.95 -18.42 -30.07
CA GLY A 701 -50.47 -18.45 -30.05
C GLY A 701 -49.82 -19.39 -29.02
N GLN A 702 -48.86 -20.21 -29.47
CA GLN A 702 -47.98 -20.96 -28.56
C GLN A 702 -46.85 -20.04 -28.11
N ASP A 703 -46.81 -19.67 -26.83
CA ASP A 703 -45.79 -18.76 -26.31
C ASP A 703 -44.88 -19.46 -25.29
N TRP A 704 -43.58 -19.36 -25.52
CA TRP A 704 -42.55 -19.79 -24.57
C TRP A 704 -42.25 -18.62 -23.63
N VAL A 705 -42.38 -18.83 -22.32
CA VAL A 705 -41.95 -17.82 -21.34
C VAL A 705 -40.51 -18.11 -20.95
N HIS A 706 -39.61 -17.21 -21.29
CA HIS A 706 -38.19 -17.24 -20.90
C HIS A 706 -38.00 -16.41 -19.61
N GLU A 707 -37.67 -17.09 -18.50
CA GLU A 707 -37.37 -16.48 -17.21
C GLU A 707 -35.86 -16.57 -16.95
N ARG A 708 -35.16 -15.43 -16.89
CA ARG A 708 -33.73 -15.38 -16.57
C ARG A 708 -33.56 -14.90 -15.13
N PHE A 709 -33.02 -15.75 -14.25
CA PHE A 709 -32.72 -15.39 -12.87
C PHE A 709 -31.27 -14.93 -12.75
N LEU A 710 -31.06 -13.72 -12.24
CA LEU A 710 -29.76 -13.28 -11.73
C LEU A 710 -29.60 -13.74 -10.28
N GLN A 711 -28.83 -14.79 -10.04
CA GLN A 711 -28.10 -14.87 -8.76
C GLN A 711 -27.10 -13.70 -8.80
N ARG A 712 -26.97 -12.92 -7.72
CA ARG A 712 -26.36 -11.57 -7.74
C ARG A 712 -24.84 -11.59 -7.85
N SER A 713 -24.29 -10.80 -8.77
CA SER A 713 -22.85 -10.66 -9.02
C SER A 713 -22.10 -10.13 -7.81
N ALA A 714 -20.86 -10.61 -7.64
CA ALA A 714 -19.85 -9.86 -6.93
C ALA A 714 -19.86 -8.49 -7.59
N LEU A 715 -20.17 -7.45 -6.83
CA LEU A 715 -19.66 -6.16 -7.23
C LEU A 715 -18.15 -6.37 -7.25
N ASP A 716 -17.55 -6.34 -8.45
CA ASP A 716 -16.10 -6.23 -8.66
C ASP A 716 -15.62 -4.88 -8.14
N VAL A 717 -16.00 -4.55 -6.90
CA VAL A 717 -15.12 -3.79 -6.06
C VAL A 717 -14.08 -4.80 -5.59
N LEU A 718 -13.15 -5.10 -6.51
CA LEU A 718 -11.75 -5.27 -6.10
C LEU A 718 -11.55 -4.21 -5.03
N GLY A 719 -11.43 -4.65 -3.78
CA GLY A 719 -11.29 -3.76 -2.63
C GLY A 719 -10.32 -2.69 -3.05
N ALA A 720 -10.79 -1.44 -3.08
CA ALA A 720 -9.98 -0.31 -3.47
C ALA A 720 -8.63 -0.48 -2.77
N ALA A 721 -7.55 -0.42 -3.53
CA ALA A 721 -6.19 -0.75 -3.12
C ALA A 721 -5.61 0.28 -2.11
N GLY A 722 -6.43 0.75 -1.18
CA GLY A 722 -6.03 1.48 0.00
C GLY A 722 -5.37 0.57 1.03
N THR A 723 -5.69 0.78 2.30
CA THR A 723 -4.99 0.19 3.46
C THR A 723 -5.03 -1.34 3.57
N THR A 724 -5.90 -2.02 2.82
CA THR A 724 -6.04 -3.47 2.85
C THR A 724 -5.04 -4.20 1.95
N ALA A 725 -4.29 -3.51 1.08
CA ALA A 725 -3.29 -4.14 0.20
C ALA A 725 -3.82 -5.38 -0.57
N ALA A 726 -5.09 -5.30 -1.02
CA ALA A 726 -5.84 -6.37 -1.68
C ALA A 726 -6.16 -7.61 -0.81
N ALA A 727 -6.05 -7.51 0.52
CA ALA A 727 -6.54 -8.52 1.44
C ALA A 727 -8.06 -8.35 1.69
N ASP A 728 -8.79 -9.46 1.69
CA ASP A 728 -10.24 -9.51 1.88
C ASP A 728 -10.67 -9.40 3.36
N VAL A 729 -9.70 -9.52 4.28
CA VAL A 729 -9.91 -9.48 5.73
C VAL A 729 -8.87 -8.57 6.40
N GLY A 730 -9.36 -7.68 7.27
CA GLY A 730 -8.53 -6.83 8.14
C GLY A 730 -8.79 -7.12 9.62
N TYR A 731 -7.75 -7.05 10.46
CA TYR A 731 -7.81 -7.45 11.87
C TYR A 731 -7.79 -6.25 12.80
N ASP A 732 -8.72 -6.22 13.76
CA ASP A 732 -8.83 -5.12 14.73
C ASP A 732 -7.67 -5.13 15.74
N THR A 733 -7.16 -6.31 16.09
CA THR A 733 -6.07 -6.47 17.04
C THR A 733 -5.20 -7.66 16.67
N VAL A 734 -3.89 -7.46 16.66
CA VAL A 734 -2.90 -8.51 16.38
C VAL A 734 -1.84 -8.52 17.46
N THR A 735 -1.51 -9.71 17.94
CA THR A 735 -0.45 -9.94 18.93
C THR A 735 0.72 -10.64 18.24
N VAL A 736 1.93 -10.09 18.41
CA VAL A 736 3.18 -10.65 17.89
C VAL A 736 4.02 -11.12 19.08
N LEU A 737 4.47 -12.39 19.02
CA LEU A 737 5.46 -12.93 19.95
C LEU A 737 6.78 -13.07 19.21
N GLN A 738 7.81 -12.35 19.68
CA GLN A 738 9.17 -12.47 19.16
C GLN A 738 10.02 -13.24 20.17
N ARG A 739 10.65 -14.33 19.72
CA ARG A 739 11.51 -15.20 20.51
C ARG A 739 12.95 -15.10 20.00
N SER A 740 13.88 -14.83 20.91
CA SER A 740 15.30 -14.72 20.62
C SER A 740 16.12 -15.12 21.84
N GLN A 741 16.98 -16.13 21.74
CA GLN A 741 17.93 -16.53 22.80
C GLN A 741 17.27 -16.68 24.19
N GLY A 742 16.10 -17.32 24.27
CA GLY A 742 15.35 -17.52 25.52
C GLY A 742 14.50 -16.32 25.98
N GLN A 743 14.65 -15.15 25.37
CA GLN A 743 13.81 -13.98 25.65
C GLN A 743 12.56 -13.98 24.77
N VAL A 744 11.44 -13.61 25.36
CA VAL A 744 10.15 -13.44 24.68
C VAL A 744 9.66 -12.00 24.84
N LEU A 745 9.47 -11.32 23.71
CA LEU A 745 8.80 -10.02 23.63
C LEU A 745 7.40 -10.24 23.08
N LYS A 746 6.42 -9.61 23.73
CA LYS A 746 5.03 -9.58 23.27
C LYS A 746 4.70 -8.15 22.83
N GLU A 747 4.21 -7.99 21.63
CA GLU A 747 3.68 -6.73 21.11
C GLU A 747 2.23 -6.93 20.69
N GLN A 748 1.36 -5.96 20.96
CA GLN A 748 -0.04 -5.97 20.51
C GLN A 748 -0.35 -4.65 19.84
N SER A 749 -0.90 -4.72 18.64
CA SER A 749 -1.28 -3.57 17.84
C SER A 749 -2.80 -3.55 17.67
N VAL A 750 -3.40 -2.38 17.82
CA VAL A 750 -4.85 -2.16 17.68
C VAL A 750 -5.10 -1.15 16.56
N PHE A 751 -6.05 -1.44 15.67
CA PHE A 751 -6.32 -0.66 14.47
C PHE A 751 -7.70 0.03 14.49
N VAL A 752 -7.85 1.12 13.75
CA VAL A 752 -9.14 1.78 13.45
C VAL A 752 -9.96 0.87 12.55
N ASN A 753 -11.23 0.70 12.89
CA ASN A 753 -12.22 0.02 12.07
C ASN A 753 -13.60 0.61 12.38
N ASP A 754 -13.86 1.80 11.86
CA ASP A 754 -15.04 2.60 12.20
C ASP A 754 -16.25 2.23 11.33
N ALA A 755 -17.36 1.97 12.00
CA ALA A 755 -18.69 2.24 11.47
C ALA A 755 -19.06 3.68 11.92
N PRO A 756 -19.80 4.46 11.11
CA PRO A 756 -20.13 5.83 11.48
C PRO A 756 -20.83 5.83 12.84
N ASN A 757 -20.23 6.52 13.84
CA ASN A 757 -20.75 6.86 15.19
C ASN A 757 -20.14 6.20 16.45
N PHE A 758 -18.95 5.59 16.45
CA PHE A 758 -18.38 5.02 17.69
C PHE A 758 -17.19 5.80 18.28
N ALA A 759 -17.26 6.07 19.59
CA ALA A 759 -16.19 6.68 20.38
C ALA A 759 -15.21 5.62 20.92
N SER A 760 -14.00 6.09 21.27
CA SER A 760 -12.81 5.35 21.68
C SER A 760 -13.05 4.03 22.44
N LEU A 761 -12.48 2.93 21.92
CA LEU A 761 -12.33 1.67 22.62
C LEU A 761 -11.50 1.88 23.91
N GLY A 762 -12.13 1.66 25.06
CA GLY A 762 -11.44 1.64 26.36
C GLY A 762 -10.48 0.45 26.46
N ASP A 763 -9.57 0.49 27.45
CA ASP A 763 -8.47 -0.47 27.67
C ASP A 763 -8.91 -1.95 27.85
N ASN A 764 -10.21 -2.26 27.86
CA ASN A 764 -10.75 -3.58 28.20
C ASN A 764 -12.00 -3.98 27.38
N THR A 765 -12.24 -3.38 26.21
CA THR A 765 -13.44 -3.70 25.41
C THR A 765 -13.20 -4.94 24.55
N SER A 766 -13.63 -6.10 25.06
CA SER A 766 -13.69 -7.38 24.34
C SER A 766 -14.87 -7.48 23.35
N VAL A 767 -15.58 -6.37 23.15
CA VAL A 767 -16.80 -6.30 22.33
C VAL A 767 -16.61 -5.20 21.28
N TYR A 768 -16.45 -5.63 20.03
CA TYR A 768 -16.29 -4.75 18.88
C TYR A 768 -17.67 -4.46 18.24
N PRO A 769 -18.00 -3.19 17.92
CA PRO A 769 -19.28 -2.83 17.31
C PRO A 769 -19.42 -3.34 15.86
N ALA A 770 -20.68 -3.43 15.39
CA ALA A 770 -21.03 -3.95 14.06
C ALA A 770 -20.73 -2.97 12.91
N TYR A 771 -20.54 -3.49 11.70
CA TYR A 771 -20.21 -2.70 10.50
C TYR A 771 -21.49 -2.24 9.80
N THR A 772 -21.91 -0.98 9.92
CA THR A 772 -23.29 -0.60 9.51
C THR A 772 -23.49 -0.15 8.06
N ALA A 773 -22.49 -0.17 7.17
CA ALA A 773 -22.68 0.33 5.79
C ALA A 773 -22.36 -0.72 4.72
N ARG A 774 -23.40 -1.21 4.02
CA ARG A 774 -23.30 -2.19 2.91
C ARG A 774 -22.61 -1.66 1.65
N TYR A 775 -22.49 -0.34 1.46
CA TYR A 775 -22.04 0.26 0.19
C TYR A 775 -21.07 1.46 0.34
N ASN A 776 -20.69 1.84 1.57
CA ASN A 776 -19.76 2.95 1.79
C ASN A 776 -18.35 2.43 2.02
N PHE A 777 -17.39 2.96 1.27
CA PHE A 777 -15.97 2.67 1.44
C PHE A 777 -15.34 3.58 2.50
N PHE A 778 -14.83 2.99 3.58
CA PHE A 778 -14.12 3.72 4.64
C PHE A 778 -12.61 3.41 4.57
N GLU A 779 -11.86 4.20 3.81
CA GLU A 779 -10.39 4.06 3.71
C GLU A 779 -9.65 4.42 5.03
N GLN A 780 -10.36 4.84 6.08
CA GLN A 780 -9.80 5.03 7.42
C GLN A 780 -9.44 3.70 8.12
N ASN A 781 -10.01 2.58 7.66
CA ASN A 781 -9.76 1.27 8.23
C ASN A 781 -8.27 0.89 8.15
N GLY A 782 -7.74 0.22 9.18
CA GLY A 782 -6.35 -0.25 9.21
C GLY A 782 -5.31 0.73 9.74
N ARG A 783 -5.72 1.90 10.23
CA ARG A 783 -4.81 2.87 10.87
C ARG A 783 -4.45 2.44 12.29
N LEU A 784 -3.19 2.55 12.67
CA LEU A 784 -2.71 2.11 13.99
C LEU A 784 -3.18 3.06 15.10
N LEU A 785 -4.09 2.61 15.97
CA LEU A 785 -4.56 3.35 17.15
C LEU A 785 -3.63 3.21 18.33
N ARG A 786 -3.14 2.00 18.58
CA ARG A 786 -2.37 1.69 19.78
C ARG A 786 -1.35 0.60 19.55
N THR A 787 -0.22 0.72 20.25
CA THR A 787 0.75 -0.37 20.39
C THR A 787 1.08 -0.56 21.86
N LEU A 788 1.03 -1.79 22.33
CA LEU A 788 1.39 -2.21 23.67
C LEU A 788 2.54 -3.21 23.56
N ARG A 789 3.61 -3.00 24.35
CA ARG A 789 4.76 -3.89 24.39
C ARG A 789 4.98 -4.39 25.80
N TRP A 790 5.12 -5.70 25.94
CA TRP A 790 5.39 -6.37 27.20
C TRP A 790 6.69 -7.15 27.14
N ARG A 791 7.40 -7.14 28.28
CA ARG A 791 8.45 -8.11 28.57
C ARG A 791 7.79 -9.31 29.25
N VAL A 792 8.03 -10.50 28.71
CA VAL A 792 7.55 -11.77 29.30
C VAL A 792 8.65 -12.34 30.19
N GLN A 793 8.29 -12.87 31.36
CA GLN A 793 9.25 -13.53 32.24
C GLN A 793 9.79 -14.82 31.57
N GLU A 794 11.08 -15.10 31.75
CA GLU A 794 11.71 -16.28 31.16
C GLU A 794 11.05 -17.58 31.65
N GLY A 795 10.77 -18.52 30.73
CA GLY A 795 10.12 -19.80 31.04
C GLY A 795 8.62 -19.73 31.38
N SER A 796 7.99 -18.55 31.34
CA SER A 796 6.58 -18.36 31.68
C SER A 796 5.66 -18.30 30.45
N ASN A 797 4.34 -18.46 30.65
CA ASN A 797 3.37 -18.42 29.56
C ASN A 797 3.07 -16.95 29.14
N PRO A 798 3.33 -16.54 27.88
CA PRO A 798 3.12 -15.16 27.39
C PRO A 798 1.65 -14.72 27.32
N TRP A 799 0.71 -15.63 27.52
CA TRP A 799 -0.73 -15.35 27.58
C TRP A 799 -1.22 -15.09 29.01
N GLN A 800 -0.44 -15.43 30.02
CA GLN A 800 -0.79 -15.14 31.41
C GLN A 800 -0.41 -13.69 31.75
N ARG A 801 -1.39 -12.91 32.24
CA ARG A 801 -1.17 -11.51 32.63
C ARG A 801 -0.11 -11.36 33.72
N THR A 802 -0.06 -12.30 34.66
CA THR A 802 0.93 -12.33 35.77
C THR A 802 2.37 -12.55 35.29
N ALA A 803 2.55 -13.14 34.11
CA ALA A 803 3.84 -13.41 33.48
C ALA A 803 4.35 -12.25 32.60
N CYS A 804 3.51 -11.24 32.35
CA CYS A 804 3.79 -10.15 31.43
C CYS A 804 3.88 -8.81 32.16
N ARG A 805 4.94 -8.05 31.89
CA ARG A 805 5.07 -6.66 32.37
C ARG A 805 5.06 -5.69 31.20
N LEU A 806 4.11 -4.75 31.19
CA LEU A 806 4.03 -3.70 30.18
C LEU A 806 5.26 -2.79 30.29
N VAL A 807 5.99 -2.59 29.20
CA VAL A 807 7.19 -1.76 29.12
C VAL A 807 6.98 -0.49 28.31
N GLN A 808 6.10 -0.54 27.31
CA GLN A 808 5.80 0.62 26.47
C GLN A 808 4.35 0.58 25.98
N ARG A 809 3.71 1.75 25.95
CA ARG A 809 2.41 2.00 25.33
C ARG A 809 2.52 3.21 24.40
N VAL A 810 2.03 3.08 23.18
CA VAL A 810 1.92 4.18 22.20
C VAL A 810 0.46 4.32 21.81
N ASP A 811 -0.12 5.50 21.99
CA ASP A 811 -1.48 5.84 21.59
C ASP A 811 -1.44 6.90 20.48
N ASN A 812 -2.17 6.68 19.39
CA ASN A 812 -2.33 7.60 18.27
C ASN A 812 -3.76 8.15 18.23
N THR A 813 -3.91 9.39 17.81
CA THR A 813 -5.21 10.03 17.57
C THR A 813 -5.17 10.74 16.23
N TYR A 814 -6.18 10.47 15.41
CA TYR A 814 -6.39 11.07 14.10
C TYR A 814 -7.52 12.10 14.17
N ALA A 815 -7.47 13.13 13.32
CA ALA A 815 -8.64 13.96 13.04
C ALA A 815 -9.25 13.49 11.73
N ASP A 816 -10.56 13.60 11.54
CA ASP A 816 -11.24 13.17 10.31
C ASP A 816 -12.04 14.31 9.69
N SER A 817 -11.90 14.49 8.38
CA SER A 817 -12.69 15.45 7.61
C SER A 817 -12.98 14.91 6.22
N VAL A 818 -14.24 15.03 5.80
CA VAL A 818 -14.67 14.72 4.42
C VAL A 818 -14.33 15.93 3.56
N VAL A 819 -13.57 15.69 2.49
CA VAL A 819 -13.05 16.74 1.61
C VAL A 819 -13.88 16.86 0.34
N CYS A 820 -14.26 15.71 -0.24
CA CYS A 820 -15.06 15.64 -1.46
C CYS A 820 -15.99 14.42 -1.44
N ARG A 821 -17.07 14.49 -2.24
CA ARG A 821 -18.06 13.43 -2.44
C ARG A 821 -18.34 13.27 -3.93
N VAL A 822 -18.26 12.05 -4.42
CA VAL A 822 -18.64 11.66 -5.79
C VAL A 822 -19.82 10.71 -5.70
N ASP A 823 -20.99 11.15 -6.16
CA ASP A 823 -22.22 10.37 -6.12
C ASP A 823 -22.29 9.41 -7.32
N ASN A 824 -22.63 8.16 -7.05
CA ASN A 824 -22.70 7.06 -8.02
C ASN A 824 -24.05 6.35 -7.93
N LEU A 825 -24.45 5.68 -9.01
CA LEU A 825 -25.67 4.88 -9.07
C LEU A 825 -25.38 3.49 -9.64
N LEU A 826 -25.74 2.46 -8.87
CA LEU A 826 -25.81 1.08 -9.32
C LEU A 826 -27.25 0.74 -9.71
N VAL A 827 -27.45 0.09 -10.86
CA VAL A 827 -28.77 -0.36 -11.34
C VAL A 827 -28.70 -1.85 -11.67
N GLY A 828 -29.67 -2.64 -11.21
CA GLY A 828 -29.82 -4.06 -11.58
C GLY A 828 -31.30 -4.49 -11.61
N GLY A 829 -31.69 -5.41 -12.50
CA GLY A 829 -33.10 -5.83 -12.63
C GLY A 829 -33.38 -6.89 -13.70
N ASP A 830 -34.61 -7.41 -13.71
CA ASP A 830 -35.11 -8.45 -14.64
C ASP A 830 -35.85 -7.85 -15.86
N PHE A 831 -35.58 -8.38 -17.05
CA PHE A 831 -36.36 -8.18 -18.28
C PHE A 831 -37.32 -9.36 -18.46
N GLY A 832 -38.62 -9.10 -18.59
CA GLY A 832 -39.53 -10.03 -19.26
C GLY A 832 -39.63 -9.62 -20.73
N GLU A 833 -39.66 -10.57 -21.67
CA GLU A 833 -40.15 -10.24 -23.02
C GLU A 833 -41.57 -9.70 -22.91
N ALA A 834 -41.83 -8.58 -23.58
CA ALA A 834 -43.16 -7.99 -23.64
C ALA A 834 -44.06 -8.96 -24.40
N ASP A 835 -45.06 -9.50 -23.71
CA ASP A 835 -46.19 -10.12 -24.37
C ASP A 835 -46.80 -9.11 -25.35
N SER A 836 -47.25 -9.56 -26.52
CA SER A 836 -47.78 -8.73 -27.61
C SER A 836 -48.97 -7.84 -27.18
N THR A 837 -49.52 -8.09 -25.99
CA THR A 837 -50.62 -7.35 -25.38
C THR A 837 -50.25 -6.51 -24.14
N ASN A 838 -49.01 -6.52 -23.64
CA ASN A 838 -48.59 -5.76 -22.45
C ASN A 838 -47.32 -4.94 -22.69
N ALA A 839 -47.48 -3.61 -22.75
CA ALA A 839 -46.43 -2.63 -23.09
C ALA A 839 -45.37 -2.35 -22.00
N TYR A 840 -45.10 -3.28 -21.08
CA TYR A 840 -44.26 -3.01 -19.89
C TYR A 840 -43.15 -4.06 -19.69
N PRO A 841 -41.90 -3.79 -20.14
CA PRO A 841 -40.80 -4.76 -20.09
C PRO A 841 -40.11 -4.92 -18.71
N CYS A 842 -40.44 -4.12 -17.70
CA CYS A 842 -39.80 -4.18 -16.38
C CYS A 842 -40.66 -4.89 -15.33
N ARG A 843 -40.22 -6.06 -14.83
CA ARG A 843 -40.84 -6.75 -13.68
C ARG A 843 -40.21 -6.38 -12.33
N ALA A 844 -38.91 -6.05 -12.27
CA ALA A 844 -38.24 -5.55 -11.08
C ALA A 844 -36.92 -4.81 -11.41
N ILE A 845 -36.79 -3.52 -11.03
CA ILE A 845 -35.53 -2.76 -11.08
C ILE A 845 -35.14 -2.43 -9.64
N LYS A 846 -33.87 -2.64 -9.30
CA LYS A 846 -33.25 -2.26 -8.04
C LYS A 846 -32.16 -1.25 -8.32
N THR A 847 -32.35 -0.04 -7.80
CA THR A 847 -31.34 1.01 -7.82
C THR A 847 -30.66 1.08 -6.46
N THR A 848 -29.36 1.36 -6.44
CA THR A 848 -28.59 1.58 -5.21
C THR A 848 -27.68 2.78 -5.43
N GLN A 849 -28.02 3.89 -4.78
CA GLN A 849 -27.17 5.07 -4.74
C GLN A 849 -26.06 4.87 -3.71
N TYR A 850 -24.83 5.20 -4.08
CA TYR A 850 -23.70 5.20 -3.15
C TYR A 850 -22.77 6.38 -3.43
N THR A 851 -22.09 6.86 -2.41
CA THR A 851 -21.17 7.99 -2.54
C THR A 851 -19.75 7.52 -2.27
N THR A 852 -18.83 7.82 -3.17
CA THR A 852 -17.39 7.67 -2.96
C THR A 852 -16.88 8.94 -2.27
N GLN A 853 -16.30 8.81 -1.07
CA GLN A 853 -15.87 9.94 -0.26
C GLN A 853 -14.35 10.04 -0.21
N SER A 854 -13.83 11.25 -0.39
CA SER A 854 -12.43 11.59 -0.12
C SER A 854 -12.28 12.00 1.34
N PHE A 855 -11.41 11.31 2.07
CA PHE A 855 -11.10 11.61 3.47
C PHE A 855 -9.71 12.21 3.63
N TRP A 856 -9.63 13.28 4.44
CA TRP A 856 -8.38 13.70 5.03
C TRP A 856 -8.39 13.39 6.52
N SER A 857 -7.48 12.49 6.89
CA SER A 857 -7.39 12.06 8.26
C SER A 857 -5.95 12.09 8.77
N PRO A 858 -5.41 13.25 9.18
CA PRO A 858 -4.02 13.34 9.62
C PRO A 858 -3.82 12.87 11.08
N LEU A 859 -2.62 12.41 11.42
CA LEU A 859 -2.23 12.13 12.81
C LEU A 859 -2.10 13.45 13.57
N VAL A 860 -2.95 13.68 14.58
CA VAL A 860 -3.00 14.94 15.36
C VAL A 860 -2.41 14.80 16.77
N GLN A 861 -2.30 13.58 17.29
CA GLN A 861 -1.66 13.32 18.57
C GLN A 861 -1.02 11.94 18.61
N ARG A 862 0.15 11.84 19.24
CA ARG A 862 0.82 10.59 19.60
C ARG A 862 1.32 10.68 21.03
N THR A 863 0.95 9.72 21.87
CA THR A 863 1.40 9.64 23.27
C THR A 863 2.18 8.37 23.49
N GLU A 864 3.46 8.50 23.85
CA GLU A 864 4.34 7.39 24.19
C GLU A 864 4.54 7.35 25.71
N ARG A 865 4.22 6.22 26.33
CA ARG A 865 4.45 5.96 27.75
C ARG A 865 5.45 4.82 27.90
N ASN A 866 6.60 5.12 28.48
CA ASN A 866 7.61 4.11 28.83
C ASN A 866 7.52 3.82 30.33
N TYR A 867 7.31 2.57 30.69
CA TYR A 867 7.14 2.14 32.08
C TYR A 867 8.48 1.73 32.68
N SER A 868 8.67 2.06 33.96
CA SER A 868 9.86 1.66 34.72
C SER A 868 9.99 0.14 34.80
N GLN A 869 11.24 -0.33 34.82
CA GLN A 869 11.57 -1.74 35.03
C GLN A 869 11.59 -2.13 36.51
N VAL A 870 11.44 -1.18 37.44
CA VAL A 870 11.51 -1.44 38.88
C VAL A 870 10.17 -1.18 39.58
N ASP A 871 9.40 -0.18 39.14
CA ASP A 871 8.11 0.20 39.74
C ASP A 871 6.97 0.38 38.70
N THR A 872 5.80 0.85 39.14
CA THR A 872 4.63 1.14 38.28
C THR A 872 4.65 2.55 37.67
N THR A 873 5.74 3.31 37.84
CA THR A 873 5.85 4.66 37.29
C THR A 873 6.08 4.61 35.78
N SER A 874 5.66 5.67 35.09
CA SER A 874 5.83 5.79 33.64
C SER A 874 6.20 7.21 33.24
N LEU A 875 7.08 7.34 32.26
CA LEU A 875 7.38 8.61 31.60
C LEU A 875 6.55 8.71 30.33
N ALA A 876 5.64 9.68 30.29
CA ALA A 876 4.83 9.98 29.12
C ALA A 876 5.44 11.13 28.31
N THR A 877 5.48 10.96 26.99
CA THR A 877 5.75 12.03 26.03
C THR A 877 4.57 12.10 25.07
N THR A 878 3.90 13.25 24.99
CA THR A 878 2.83 13.49 24.03
C THR A 878 3.30 14.49 22.98
N THR A 879 3.28 14.07 21.71
CA THR A 879 3.46 14.94 20.56
C THR A 879 2.10 15.25 19.95
N ARG A 880 1.83 16.53 19.68
CA ARG A 880 0.60 17.01 19.03
C ARG A 880 0.97 17.75 17.76
N TRP A 881 0.16 17.58 16.73
CA TRP A 881 0.27 18.29 15.46
C TRP A 881 -1.03 19.05 15.21
N ARG A 882 -0.91 20.26 14.66
CA ARG A 882 -2.04 20.97 14.06
C ARG A 882 -1.73 21.24 12.61
N TYR A 883 -2.73 21.02 11.79
CA TYR A 883 -2.73 21.31 10.38
C TYR A 883 -3.63 22.54 10.16
N GLY A 884 -3.20 23.45 9.27
CA GLY A 884 -3.83 24.77 9.10
C GLY A 884 -4.42 25.02 7.72
N SER A 885 -4.03 24.25 6.71
CA SER A 885 -4.45 24.43 5.32
C SER A 885 -4.59 23.09 4.60
N LEU A 886 -5.67 22.94 3.82
CA LEU A 886 -5.89 21.81 2.91
C LEU A 886 -5.03 21.91 1.64
N GLU A 887 -4.42 23.07 1.36
CA GLU A 887 -3.63 23.30 0.15
C GLU A 887 -2.26 22.62 0.21
N HIS A 888 -1.56 22.70 1.36
CA HIS A 888 -0.24 22.08 1.53
C HIS A 888 -0.24 20.91 2.54
N GLN A 889 -1.27 20.80 3.38
CA GLN A 889 -1.53 19.66 4.29
C GLN A 889 -0.37 19.32 5.24
N GLN A 890 0.52 20.28 5.49
CA GLN A 890 1.63 20.14 6.44
C GLN A 890 1.22 20.61 7.83
N PRO A 891 1.85 20.08 8.90
CA PRO A 891 1.65 20.62 10.24
C PRO A 891 2.13 22.07 10.29
N VAL A 892 1.24 22.99 10.66
CA VAL A 892 1.57 24.40 10.93
C VAL A 892 2.14 24.59 12.34
N TRP A 893 1.95 23.62 13.23
CA TRP A 893 2.77 23.46 14.42
C TRP A 893 2.86 22.02 14.90
N GLU A 894 3.97 21.72 15.58
CA GLU A 894 4.19 20.52 16.38
C GLU A 894 4.49 20.93 17.82
N ALA A 895 3.91 20.25 18.81
CA ALA A 895 4.22 20.47 20.21
C ALA A 895 4.52 19.16 20.92
N ARG A 896 5.60 19.14 21.69
CA ARG A 896 6.02 18.01 22.51
C ARG A 896 5.88 18.36 23.98
N MET A 897 5.18 17.50 24.71
CA MET A 897 4.88 17.59 26.12
C MET A 897 5.51 16.40 26.84
N THR A 898 6.28 16.64 27.89
CA THR A 898 6.80 15.58 28.76
C THR A 898 5.99 15.48 30.04
N GLY A 899 6.04 14.34 30.73
CA GLY A 899 5.38 14.14 32.03
C GLY A 899 5.78 15.17 33.12
N ALA A 900 6.87 15.91 32.92
CA ALA A 900 7.31 17.03 33.77
C ALA A 900 6.63 18.38 33.45
N GLY A 901 5.70 18.43 32.49
CA GLY A 901 5.01 19.66 32.10
C GLY A 901 5.85 20.64 31.30
N VAL A 902 6.98 20.20 30.72
CA VAL A 902 7.77 21.00 29.78
C VAL A 902 7.16 20.91 28.39
N TYR A 903 6.82 22.07 27.82
CA TYR A 903 6.21 22.22 26.51
C TYR A 903 7.23 22.86 25.56
N THR A 904 7.59 22.14 24.51
CA THR A 904 8.28 22.72 23.36
C THR A 904 7.31 22.72 22.18
N ARG A 905 7.25 23.82 21.43
CA ARG A 905 6.42 23.94 20.24
C ARG A 905 7.25 24.50 19.09
N GLN A 906 7.17 23.86 17.94
CA GLN A 906 7.67 24.38 16.68
C GLN A 906 6.49 24.83 15.85
N ARG A 907 6.50 26.06 15.34
CA ARG A 907 5.53 26.53 14.32
C ARG A 907 6.24 26.54 12.98
N PHE A 908 5.56 26.07 11.95
CA PHE A 908 6.05 26.02 10.58
C PHE A 908 5.17 26.90 9.72
N LYS A 909 5.78 27.68 8.84
CA LYS A 909 5.08 28.44 7.82
C LYS A 909 5.63 28.09 6.46
N TYR A 910 4.73 27.73 5.58
CA TYR A 910 5.00 27.26 4.23
C TYR A 910 4.67 28.36 3.23
N ALA A 911 5.05 28.17 1.98
CA ALA A 911 4.78 29.14 0.92
C ALA A 911 3.28 29.48 0.81
N GLY A 912 2.39 28.50 0.98
CA GLY A 912 0.94 28.70 0.95
C GLY A 912 0.35 29.51 2.12
N ASP A 913 1.09 29.69 3.21
CA ASP A 913 0.63 30.50 4.35
C ASP A 913 0.81 32.02 4.11
N TYR A 914 1.57 32.41 3.08
CA TYR A 914 1.87 33.80 2.77
C TYR A 914 1.05 34.30 1.57
N ALA A 915 0.79 35.60 1.56
CA ALA A 915 0.21 36.24 0.38
C ALA A 915 1.16 36.12 -0.83
N SER A 916 0.60 36.02 -2.04
CA SER A 916 1.36 35.95 -3.29
C SER A 916 2.24 37.19 -3.55
N THR A 917 2.04 38.27 -2.80
CA THR A 917 2.91 39.46 -2.81
C THR A 917 4.24 39.25 -2.10
N VAL A 918 4.39 38.21 -1.28
CA VAL A 918 5.66 37.88 -0.61
C VAL A 918 6.58 37.15 -1.60
N PRO A 919 7.68 37.76 -2.08
CA PRO A 919 8.44 37.22 -3.23
C PRO A 919 8.99 35.81 -3.02
N ALA A 920 9.48 35.51 -1.81
CA ALA A 920 10.00 34.18 -1.47
C ALA A 920 8.91 33.10 -1.52
N ALA A 921 7.69 33.43 -1.10
CA ALA A 921 6.55 32.51 -1.16
C ALA A 921 6.04 32.36 -2.60
N ALA A 922 5.90 33.46 -3.33
CA ALA A 922 5.49 33.46 -4.74
C ALA A 922 6.40 32.59 -5.61
N LEU A 923 7.72 32.67 -5.40
CA LEU A 923 8.71 31.88 -6.12
C LEU A 923 8.55 30.38 -5.86
N LEU A 924 8.34 29.98 -4.59
CA LEU A 924 8.10 28.59 -4.21
C LEU A 924 6.76 28.07 -4.77
N LEU A 925 5.70 28.88 -4.70
CA LEU A 925 4.38 28.52 -5.25
C LEU A 925 4.41 28.34 -6.77
N GLN A 926 5.15 29.20 -7.49
CA GLN A 926 5.32 29.08 -8.95
C GLN A 926 5.95 27.75 -9.34
N GLN A 927 6.82 27.19 -8.49
CA GLN A 927 7.51 25.91 -8.70
C GLN A 927 6.88 24.75 -7.91
N GLN A 928 5.67 24.94 -7.35
CA GLN A 928 4.91 23.92 -6.59
C GLN A 928 5.64 23.36 -5.36
N LEU A 929 6.52 24.13 -4.73
CA LEU A 929 7.22 23.77 -3.50
C LEU A 929 6.36 24.12 -2.26
N LEU A 930 5.43 23.24 -1.92
CA LEU A 930 4.42 23.49 -0.89
C LEU A 930 4.83 23.07 0.53
N THR A 931 5.85 22.21 0.69
CA THR A 931 6.15 21.57 2.00
C THR A 931 7.45 21.96 2.63
N VAL A 932 8.19 22.82 1.95
CA VAL A 932 9.43 23.36 2.49
C VAL A 932 9.06 24.56 3.38
N PRO A 933 9.34 24.53 4.70
CA PRO A 933 9.03 25.66 5.55
C PRO A 933 9.94 26.84 5.19
N LEU A 934 9.34 28.00 4.94
CA LEU A 934 10.03 29.28 4.76
C LEU A 934 10.51 29.82 6.10
N GLU A 935 9.69 29.65 7.13
CA GLU A 935 9.95 30.09 8.49
C GLU A 935 9.61 28.99 9.48
N THR A 936 10.52 28.77 10.44
CA THR A 936 10.25 27.92 11.61
C THR A 936 10.47 28.73 12.88
N GLN A 937 9.49 28.70 13.78
CA GLN A 937 9.58 29.38 15.07
C GLN A 937 9.59 28.36 16.20
N GLN A 938 10.46 28.55 17.17
CA GLN A 938 10.59 27.75 18.38
C GLN A 938 9.99 28.49 19.56
N TRP A 939 9.07 27.81 20.22
CA TRP A 939 8.32 28.32 21.35
C TRP A 939 8.49 27.37 22.53
N GLN A 940 8.61 27.92 23.72
CA GLN A 940 8.69 27.17 24.96
C GLN A 940 7.67 27.72 25.95
N GLN A 941 6.95 26.84 26.63
CA GLN A 941 6.17 27.23 27.80
C GLN A 941 6.93 26.75 29.04
N PRO A 942 7.38 27.66 29.92
CA PRO A 942 8.28 27.33 31.04
C PRO A 942 7.65 26.37 32.07
N ALA A 943 6.34 26.43 32.25
CA ALA A 943 5.57 25.55 33.14
C ALA A 943 4.12 25.42 32.65
N ALA A 944 3.45 24.33 33.04
CA ALA A 944 2.04 24.11 32.73
C ALA A 944 1.17 25.30 33.19
N GLY A 945 0.32 25.82 32.29
CA GLY A 945 -0.54 26.98 32.54
C GLY A 945 0.07 28.35 32.25
N GLN A 946 1.39 28.45 32.05
CA GLN A 946 2.04 29.71 31.62
C GLN A 946 1.89 29.96 30.11
N PRO A 947 1.84 31.21 29.63
CA PRO A 947 1.82 31.49 28.19
C PRO A 947 3.09 30.97 27.49
N SER A 948 2.96 30.48 26.26
CA SER A 948 4.13 30.10 25.44
C SER A 948 4.94 31.34 25.03
N GLN A 949 6.26 31.24 25.15
CA GLN A 949 7.22 32.28 24.79
C GLN A 949 8.01 31.87 23.55
N TRP A 950 8.20 32.78 22.60
CA TRP A 950 9.06 32.62 21.45
C TRP A 950 10.52 32.73 21.89
N THR A 951 11.29 31.67 21.67
CA THR A 951 12.68 31.53 22.14
C THR A 951 13.70 31.48 21.00
N GLY A 952 13.27 31.22 19.76
CA GLY A 952 14.16 31.18 18.61
C GLY A 952 13.44 30.79 17.33
N GLY A 953 14.18 30.63 16.24
CA GLY A 953 13.61 30.28 14.94
C GLY A 953 14.64 30.31 13.83
N SER A 954 14.25 29.84 12.66
CA SER A 954 15.05 29.98 11.44
C SER A 954 14.19 30.43 10.26
N LEU A 955 14.85 31.11 9.33
CA LEU A 955 14.26 31.57 8.07
C LEU A 955 15.15 31.09 6.92
N MET A 956 14.54 30.67 5.80
CA MET A 956 15.27 30.25 4.61
C MET A 956 14.75 30.99 3.37
N ALA A 957 15.66 31.55 2.58
CA ALA A 957 15.35 32.13 1.28
C ALA A 957 15.80 31.22 0.16
N TYR A 958 15.02 31.22 -0.91
CA TYR A 958 15.24 30.43 -2.10
C TYR A 958 15.47 31.35 -3.29
N ALA A 959 16.31 30.91 -4.22
CA ALA A 959 16.45 31.57 -5.51
C ALA A 959 16.61 30.52 -6.62
N ALA A 960 16.29 30.93 -7.85
CA ALA A 960 16.56 30.12 -9.02
C ALA A 960 18.07 29.98 -9.23
N THR A 961 18.51 28.75 -9.43
CA THR A 961 19.84 28.41 -9.93
C THR A 961 19.89 28.68 -11.44
N SER A 962 21.10 28.65 -12.02
CA SER A 962 21.28 28.90 -13.45
C SER A 962 20.57 27.90 -14.38
N SER A 963 20.18 26.73 -13.87
CA SER A 963 19.39 25.73 -14.60
C SER A 963 17.87 25.92 -14.49
N GLY A 964 17.42 26.91 -13.69
CA GLY A 964 16.01 27.14 -13.39
C GLY A 964 15.49 26.42 -12.15
N GLY A 965 16.28 25.54 -11.52
CA GLY A 965 15.88 24.86 -10.27
C GLY A 965 16.00 25.75 -9.02
N LEU A 966 15.22 25.50 -7.97
CA LEU A 966 15.24 26.31 -6.74
C LEU A 966 16.14 25.75 -5.64
N ALA A 967 17.07 26.57 -5.13
CA ALA A 967 18.00 26.20 -4.06
C ALA A 967 17.94 27.19 -2.87
N PRO A 968 18.19 26.73 -1.63
CA PRO A 968 18.24 27.61 -0.47
C PRO A 968 19.51 28.47 -0.49
N THR A 969 19.40 29.78 -0.68
CA THR A 969 20.56 30.68 -0.88
C THR A 969 21.02 31.38 0.38
N ARG A 970 20.13 31.62 1.34
CA ARG A 970 20.43 32.29 2.60
C ARG A 970 19.61 31.71 3.72
N ALA A 971 20.26 31.51 4.86
CA ALA A 971 19.65 31.07 6.10
C ALA A 971 19.84 32.14 7.18
N TRP A 972 18.77 32.46 7.90
CA TRP A 972 18.81 33.35 9.06
C TRP A 972 18.39 32.58 10.31
N GLN A 973 18.88 33.07 11.46
CA GLN A 973 18.51 32.56 12.76
C GLN A 973 17.95 33.71 13.61
N ALA A 974 16.93 33.43 14.41
CA ALA A 974 16.37 34.43 15.31
C ALA A 974 17.37 34.72 16.44
N GLU A 975 17.71 35.99 16.63
CA GLU A 975 18.51 36.49 17.75
C GLU A 975 17.59 37.33 18.64
N LEU A 976 17.06 36.69 19.69
CA LEU A 976 16.17 37.32 20.65
C LEU A 976 16.95 37.70 21.90
N PRO A 977 17.05 38.98 22.27
CA PRO A 977 17.72 39.39 23.52
C PRO A 977 16.98 38.88 24.78
N ALA A 978 15.69 38.57 24.66
CA ALA A 978 14.88 37.87 25.67
C ALA A 978 13.70 37.13 24.99
N PRO A 979 13.15 36.06 25.62
CA PRO A 979 11.96 35.38 25.11
C PRO A 979 10.75 36.32 24.96
N ARG A 980 9.98 36.20 23.88
CA ARG A 980 8.83 37.08 23.60
C ARG A 980 7.50 36.36 23.81
N LEU A 981 6.55 36.98 24.52
CA LEU A 981 5.24 36.37 24.81
C LEU A 981 4.26 36.42 23.62
N LEU A 982 4.42 37.39 22.72
CA LEU A 982 3.54 37.60 21.58
C LEU A 982 4.37 38.03 20.36
N VAL A 983 3.98 37.55 19.20
CA VAL A 983 4.47 38.00 17.90
C VAL A 983 3.25 38.36 17.07
N MET A 984 3.03 39.65 16.81
CA MET A 984 2.00 40.09 15.88
C MET A 984 2.54 40.03 14.46
N GLU A 985 1.81 39.35 13.60
CA GLU A 985 2.18 39.14 12.21
C GLU A 985 1.04 39.69 11.34
N PRO A 986 1.32 40.65 10.45
CA PRO A 986 0.27 41.24 9.62
C PRO A 986 -0.29 40.17 8.68
N GLN A 987 -1.61 40.05 8.65
CA GLN A 987 -2.35 39.14 7.79
C GLN A 987 -3.37 39.91 6.96
N ASN A 988 -3.69 39.41 5.76
CA ASN A 988 -4.81 39.92 4.98
C ASN A 988 -6.16 39.33 5.49
N SER A 989 -7.26 39.68 4.83
CA SER A 989 -8.61 39.20 5.17
C SER A 989 -8.81 37.68 5.01
N SER A 990 -7.95 36.99 4.24
CA SER A 990 -7.95 35.53 4.12
C SER A 990 -7.05 34.84 5.15
N GLY A 991 -6.40 35.60 6.04
CA GLY A 991 -5.49 35.07 7.06
C GLY A 991 -4.08 34.77 6.56
N ALA A 992 -3.76 35.09 5.31
CA ALA A 992 -2.43 34.90 4.75
C ALA A 992 -1.44 35.96 5.26
N PHE A 993 -0.23 35.55 5.62
CA PHE A 993 0.80 36.44 6.13
C PHE A 993 1.31 37.40 5.03
N LEU A 994 1.35 38.69 5.34
CA LEU A 994 1.75 39.75 4.40
C LEU A 994 3.27 39.96 4.33
N ALA A 995 4.02 39.39 5.27
CA ALA A 995 5.48 39.46 5.33
C ALA A 995 6.04 38.28 6.14
N LEU A 996 7.32 37.95 5.90
CA LEU A 996 8.10 37.09 6.78
C LEU A 996 8.23 37.79 8.15
N THR A 997 8.13 37.03 9.25
CA THR A 997 8.06 37.63 10.59
C THR A 997 9.32 38.41 10.91
N GLY A 998 9.18 39.74 10.90
CA GLY A 998 10.14 40.73 11.35
C GLY A 998 11.59 40.36 11.05
N GLU A 999 12.08 40.67 9.85
CA GLU A 999 13.52 40.65 9.51
C GLU A 999 14.41 41.34 10.57
N ALA A 1000 13.83 42.19 11.42
CA ALA A 1000 14.49 42.78 12.59
C ALA A 1000 14.95 41.76 13.66
N ALA A 1001 14.28 40.62 13.84
CA ALA A 1001 14.63 39.59 14.83
C ALA A 1001 15.52 38.48 14.26
N TYR A 1002 15.54 38.30 12.95
CA TYR A 1002 16.38 37.31 12.28
C TYR A 1002 17.69 37.93 11.79
N ARG A 1003 18.82 37.26 12.00
CA ARG A 1003 20.14 37.67 11.51
C ARG A 1003 20.71 36.63 10.56
N PRO A 1004 21.36 37.06 9.45
CA PRO A 1004 21.90 36.13 8.47
C PRO A 1004 22.99 35.27 9.12
N ARG A 1005 22.89 33.95 8.96
CA ARG A 1005 23.83 32.99 9.56
C ARG A 1005 24.64 32.24 8.53
N ALA A 1006 24.04 31.96 7.37
CA ALA A 1006 24.71 31.32 6.26
C ALA A 1006 24.22 31.83 4.91
N SER A 1007 25.10 31.83 3.90
CA SER A 1007 24.71 31.91 2.49
C SER A 1007 25.38 30.82 1.66
N TYR A 1008 24.73 30.43 0.58
CA TYR A 1008 25.11 29.29 -0.25
C TYR A 1008 25.16 29.69 -1.73
N LEU A 1009 26.18 29.20 -2.43
CA LEU A 1009 26.28 29.21 -3.88
C LEU A 1009 26.16 27.77 -4.38
N TYR A 1010 25.53 27.57 -5.53
CA TYR A 1010 25.26 26.25 -6.09
C TYR A 1010 25.81 26.11 -7.51
N TYR A 1011 26.06 24.88 -7.92
CA TYR A 1011 26.15 24.52 -9.34
C TYR A 1011 24.73 24.52 -9.95
N GLY A 1012 24.63 24.55 -11.28
CA GLY A 1012 23.34 24.48 -11.98
C GLY A 1012 22.57 23.18 -11.65
N THR A 1013 23.27 22.10 -11.35
CA THR A 1013 22.72 20.79 -10.97
C THR A 1013 22.21 20.71 -9.52
N GLY A 1014 22.45 21.73 -8.69
CA GLY A 1014 21.91 21.84 -7.33
C GLY A 1014 22.87 21.46 -6.20
N GLU A 1015 24.10 21.02 -6.49
CA GLU A 1015 25.12 20.76 -5.47
C GLU A 1015 25.70 22.07 -4.93
N VAL A 1016 25.99 22.11 -3.63
CA VAL A 1016 26.61 23.27 -2.99
C VAL A 1016 28.02 23.46 -3.54
N ALA A 1017 28.30 24.67 -4.00
CA ALA A 1017 29.59 25.11 -4.50
C ALA A 1017 30.42 25.85 -3.44
N GLU A 1018 29.76 26.71 -2.68
CA GLU A 1018 30.38 27.51 -1.63
C GLU A 1018 29.37 27.78 -0.52
N GLN A 1019 29.84 27.76 0.72
CA GLN A 1019 29.07 28.06 1.91
C GLN A 1019 29.79 29.16 2.69
N HIS A 1020 29.10 30.27 2.95
CA HIS A 1020 29.58 31.35 3.80
C HIS A 1020 28.85 31.26 5.14
N LEU A 1021 29.57 31.01 6.22
CA LEU A 1021 29.04 31.12 7.58
C LEU A 1021 29.40 32.50 8.14
N LEU A 1022 28.49 33.12 8.89
CA LEU A 1022 28.72 34.46 9.45
C LEU A 1022 30.00 34.49 10.31
N ALA A 1023 30.85 35.49 10.06
CA ALA A 1023 32.15 35.70 10.73
C ALA A 1023 33.18 34.56 10.54
N GLN A 1024 33.00 33.70 9.52
CA GLN A 1024 33.97 32.69 9.12
C GLN A 1024 34.36 32.87 7.65
N SER A 1025 35.54 32.38 7.29
CA SER A 1025 35.92 32.25 5.89
C SER A 1025 35.06 31.17 5.22
N PRO A 1026 34.72 31.31 3.93
CA PRO A 1026 33.85 30.36 3.24
C PRO A 1026 34.45 28.96 3.16
N ALA A 1027 33.58 27.96 3.05
CA ALA A 1027 33.93 26.60 2.72
C ALA A 1027 33.51 26.29 1.28
N SER A 1028 34.46 25.86 0.46
CA SER A 1028 34.23 25.56 -0.95
C SER A 1028 34.18 24.06 -1.21
N TYR A 1029 33.37 23.68 -2.21
CA TYR A 1029 33.16 22.30 -2.63
C TYR A 1029 33.33 22.19 -4.14
N LEU A 1030 34.23 21.30 -4.57
CA LEU A 1030 34.41 20.97 -5.98
C LEU A 1030 33.83 19.59 -6.23
N TRP A 1031 33.00 19.49 -7.26
CA TRP A 1031 32.34 18.27 -7.69
C TRP A 1031 32.88 17.86 -9.07
N GLY A 1032 33.13 16.57 -9.26
CA GLY A 1032 33.55 15.95 -10.50
C GLY A 1032 32.60 14.82 -10.89
N TYR A 1033 32.96 14.03 -11.91
CA TYR A 1033 32.15 12.91 -12.42
C TYR A 1033 30.73 13.35 -12.77
N ASP A 1034 30.64 14.38 -13.63
CA ASP A 1034 29.38 15.05 -13.99
C ASP A 1034 28.60 15.58 -12.77
N GLN A 1035 29.34 16.12 -11.79
CA GLN A 1035 28.83 16.74 -10.56
C GLN A 1035 28.17 15.77 -9.56
N HIS A 1036 28.31 14.45 -9.76
CA HIS A 1036 27.76 13.43 -8.86
C HIS A 1036 28.66 13.05 -7.68
N HIS A 1037 29.96 13.35 -7.74
CA HIS A 1037 30.89 13.00 -6.66
C HIS A 1037 31.77 14.19 -6.25
N LEU A 1038 31.89 14.39 -4.94
CA LEU A 1038 32.75 15.41 -4.36
C LEU A 1038 34.22 15.05 -4.63
N ILE A 1039 34.97 15.94 -5.29
CA ILE A 1039 36.41 15.77 -5.55
C ILE A 1039 37.27 16.61 -4.63
N ALA A 1040 36.73 17.70 -4.06
CA ALA A 1040 37.44 18.48 -3.05
C ALA A 1040 36.52 19.22 -2.10
N ARG A 1041 36.95 19.36 -0.84
CA ARG A 1041 36.38 20.22 0.19
C ARG A 1041 37.47 21.12 0.75
N ALA A 1042 37.27 22.43 0.71
CA ALA A 1042 38.23 23.41 1.18
C ALA A 1042 37.57 24.40 2.17
N PRO A 1043 37.54 24.08 3.46
CA PRO A 1043 37.20 25.05 4.50
C PRO A 1043 38.23 26.18 4.53
N ASN A 1044 37.77 27.39 4.85
CA ASN A 1044 38.55 28.63 4.88
C ASN A 1044 39.13 29.06 3.51
N ALA A 1045 38.45 28.73 2.42
CA ALA A 1045 38.82 29.18 1.08
C ALA A 1045 37.60 29.49 0.22
N PRO A 1046 37.54 30.66 -0.43
CA PRO A 1046 36.51 30.95 -1.42
C PRO A 1046 36.80 30.17 -2.71
N ARG A 1047 35.75 29.89 -3.48
CA ARG A 1047 35.83 28.91 -4.57
C ARG A 1047 36.77 29.36 -5.69
N GLU A 1048 36.86 30.66 -5.93
CA GLU A 1048 37.74 31.27 -6.94
C GLU A 1048 39.24 31.09 -6.68
N ARG A 1049 39.61 30.88 -5.41
CA ARG A 1049 40.99 30.73 -4.92
C ARG A 1049 41.46 29.27 -4.84
N ILE A 1050 40.62 28.31 -5.24
CA ILE A 1050 40.97 26.89 -5.24
C ILE A 1050 40.99 26.31 -6.65
N ALA A 1051 41.87 25.33 -6.87
CA ALA A 1051 41.85 24.47 -8.04
C ALA A 1051 42.44 23.11 -7.66
N VAL A 1052 41.78 22.02 -8.04
CA VAL A 1052 42.19 20.66 -7.70
C VAL A 1052 41.95 19.75 -8.88
N THR A 1053 42.88 18.88 -9.21
CA THR A 1053 42.58 17.78 -10.13
C THR A 1053 43.47 16.58 -9.80
N SER A 1054 42.86 15.41 -9.83
CA SER A 1054 43.53 14.10 -9.84
C SER A 1054 43.48 13.45 -11.22
N PHE A 1055 43.04 14.21 -12.24
CA PHE A 1055 42.86 13.73 -13.62
C PHE A 1055 41.88 12.55 -13.80
N GLU A 1056 41.13 12.16 -12.77
CA GLU A 1056 40.11 11.10 -12.82
C GLU A 1056 38.80 11.53 -13.52
N PRO A 1057 38.11 12.60 -13.10
CA PRO A 1057 36.92 13.06 -13.81
C PRO A 1057 37.32 13.79 -15.11
N ALA A 1058 36.44 13.79 -16.11
CA ALA A 1058 36.60 14.64 -17.29
C ALA A 1058 36.60 16.15 -16.96
N GLY A 1059 36.02 16.53 -15.81
CA GLY A 1059 36.05 17.89 -15.30
C GLY A 1059 37.43 18.30 -14.78
N THR A 1060 37.93 19.44 -15.23
CA THR A 1060 39.31 19.90 -14.95
C THR A 1060 39.54 20.43 -13.53
N GLY A 1061 38.51 20.46 -12.69
CA GLY A 1061 38.58 20.95 -11.31
C GLY A 1061 39.19 22.36 -11.18
N ARG A 1062 38.81 23.24 -12.12
CA ARG A 1062 39.23 24.64 -12.29
C ARG A 1062 40.63 24.86 -12.86
N TRP A 1063 41.38 23.81 -13.15
CA TRP A 1063 42.57 23.89 -13.98
C TRP A 1063 42.20 24.02 -15.46
N ARG A 1064 43.16 24.43 -16.29
CA ARG A 1064 43.08 24.43 -17.75
C ARG A 1064 44.14 23.48 -18.27
N TYR A 1065 43.70 22.40 -18.89
CA TYR A 1065 44.50 21.37 -19.54
C TYR A 1065 43.59 20.57 -20.48
N ASP A 1066 44.16 19.74 -21.35
CA ASP A 1066 43.39 18.86 -22.23
C ASP A 1066 42.92 17.61 -21.46
N SER A 1067 41.66 17.62 -20.98
CA SER A 1067 41.12 16.51 -20.18
C SER A 1067 40.69 15.28 -20.99
N THR A 1068 40.79 15.34 -22.32
CA THR A 1068 40.37 14.28 -23.25
C THR A 1068 41.46 13.80 -24.20
N GLY A 1069 42.63 14.45 -24.19
CA GLY A 1069 43.74 14.14 -25.09
C GLY A 1069 44.68 13.05 -24.61
N THR A 1070 45.68 12.78 -25.45
CA THR A 1070 46.67 11.71 -25.25
C THR A 1070 47.62 11.93 -24.05
N HIS A 1071 47.58 13.10 -23.43
CA HIS A 1071 48.37 13.43 -22.24
C HIS A 1071 47.78 12.85 -20.96
N ARG A 1072 46.49 12.48 -20.95
CA ARG A 1072 45.89 11.75 -19.84
C ARG A 1072 46.21 10.27 -19.98
N VAL A 1073 46.99 9.71 -19.07
CA VAL A 1073 47.55 8.35 -19.17
C VAL A 1073 47.15 7.49 -17.98
N SER A 1074 46.87 6.21 -18.22
CA SER A 1074 46.49 5.22 -17.19
C SER A 1074 47.61 4.24 -16.84
N THR A 1075 48.80 4.42 -17.40
CA THR A 1075 49.93 3.48 -17.20
C THR A 1075 50.57 3.60 -15.82
N ALA A 1076 50.46 4.76 -15.18
CA ALA A 1076 50.92 5.00 -13.81
C ALA A 1076 50.16 6.19 -13.21
N SER A 1077 49.64 6.02 -12.00
CA SER A 1077 48.94 7.05 -11.20
C SER A 1077 49.35 6.93 -9.73
N ARG A 1078 49.14 8.00 -8.97
CA ARG A 1078 49.31 8.04 -7.51
C ARG A 1078 47.96 7.95 -6.80
N THR A 1079 46.94 8.63 -7.30
CA THR A 1079 45.55 8.57 -6.83
C THR A 1079 44.67 8.11 -8.00
N GLY A 1080 43.72 7.22 -7.74
CA GLY A 1080 42.86 6.67 -8.80
C GLY A 1080 43.62 5.93 -9.91
N HIS A 1081 43.20 6.09 -11.16
CA HIS A 1081 43.68 5.36 -12.34
C HIS A 1081 44.42 6.23 -13.36
N TRP A 1082 44.36 7.56 -13.28
CA TRP A 1082 44.82 8.47 -14.32
C TRP A 1082 45.81 9.50 -13.78
N ALA A 1083 46.88 9.72 -14.53
CA ALA A 1083 47.80 10.85 -14.33
C ALA A 1083 47.89 11.69 -15.60
N TYR A 1084 48.52 12.86 -15.51
CA TYR A 1084 48.72 13.76 -16.64
C TYR A 1084 50.18 13.86 -17.04
N ARG A 1085 50.49 13.57 -18.30
CA ARG A 1085 51.83 13.61 -18.87
C ARG A 1085 52.17 15.00 -19.39
N LEU A 1086 53.19 15.62 -18.80
CA LEU A 1086 53.85 16.81 -19.32
C LEU A 1086 55.05 16.37 -20.15
N ASP A 1087 55.12 16.78 -21.42
CA ASP A 1087 56.17 16.39 -22.37
C ASP A 1087 56.67 17.57 -23.25
N GLY A 1088 56.34 18.80 -22.84
CA GLY A 1088 56.71 20.04 -23.55
C GLY A 1088 55.76 20.44 -24.67
N THR A 1089 54.76 19.60 -24.97
CA THR A 1089 53.64 19.95 -25.87
C THR A 1089 52.33 20.18 -25.12
N ALA A 1090 52.27 19.86 -23.83
CA ALA A 1090 51.12 20.04 -22.96
C ALA A 1090 51.51 20.69 -21.64
N SER A 1091 50.67 21.62 -21.16
CA SER A 1091 50.83 22.28 -19.87
C SER A 1091 49.52 22.26 -19.06
N VAL A 1092 49.63 22.48 -17.75
CA VAL A 1092 48.48 22.63 -16.84
C VAL A 1092 48.53 24.02 -16.22
N SER A 1093 47.49 24.82 -16.43
CA SER A 1093 47.49 26.22 -15.98
C SER A 1093 46.25 26.60 -15.17
N ARG A 1094 46.40 27.61 -14.32
CA ARG A 1094 45.29 28.26 -13.59
C ARG A 1094 45.52 29.76 -13.60
N GLY A 1095 44.70 30.48 -14.36
CA GLY A 1095 44.67 31.95 -14.41
C GLY A 1095 43.51 32.55 -13.63
N GLN A 1096 43.49 33.88 -13.56
CA GLN A 1096 42.48 34.67 -12.82
C GLN A 1096 42.49 34.34 -11.31
N LEU A 1097 43.68 34.17 -10.73
CA LEU A 1097 43.86 33.98 -9.28
C LEU A 1097 43.97 35.34 -8.60
N PRO A 1098 43.09 35.67 -7.64
CA PRO A 1098 43.19 36.94 -6.89
C PRO A 1098 44.51 37.09 -6.12
N ALA A 1099 44.89 38.31 -5.79
CA ALA A 1099 46.04 38.60 -4.93
C ALA A 1099 45.96 37.87 -3.57
N GLY A 1100 47.11 37.45 -3.07
CA GLY A 1100 47.27 36.71 -1.80
C GLY A 1100 48.28 35.56 -1.88
N ASP A 1101 48.42 34.87 -0.76
CA ASP A 1101 49.32 33.72 -0.61
C ASP A 1101 48.59 32.40 -0.89
N TYR A 1102 49.21 31.56 -1.71
CA TYR A 1102 48.70 30.25 -2.09
C TYR A 1102 49.73 29.16 -1.81
N GLU A 1103 49.24 27.98 -1.45
CA GLU A 1103 50.00 26.73 -1.45
C GLU A 1103 49.65 25.97 -2.72
N LEU A 1104 50.69 25.59 -3.47
CA LEU A 1104 50.60 24.72 -4.64
C LEU A 1104 51.31 23.41 -4.30
N GLY A 1105 50.64 22.28 -4.52
CA GLY A 1105 51.18 20.96 -4.30
C GLY A 1105 50.78 19.97 -5.38
N CYS A 1106 51.62 18.98 -5.63
CA CYS A 1106 51.34 17.89 -6.57
C CYS A 1106 52.20 16.67 -6.26
N TRP A 1107 51.81 15.53 -6.81
CA TRP A 1107 52.64 14.34 -6.92
C TRP A 1107 53.23 14.26 -8.33
N VAL A 1108 54.52 13.93 -8.41
CA VAL A 1108 55.22 13.72 -9.68
C VAL A 1108 55.94 12.39 -9.68
N GLN A 1109 55.85 11.66 -10.79
CA GLN A 1109 56.68 10.47 -10.99
C GLN A 1109 58.04 10.90 -11.56
N GLY A 1110 59.10 10.71 -10.78
CA GLY A 1110 60.45 11.18 -11.07
C GLY A 1110 60.99 12.19 -10.05
N ALA A 1111 62.32 12.29 -9.96
CA ALA A 1111 63.03 13.04 -8.91
C ALA A 1111 63.13 14.56 -9.12
N LEU A 1112 62.55 15.11 -10.20
CA LEU A 1112 62.59 16.55 -10.50
C LEU A 1112 61.16 17.15 -10.46
N PRO A 1113 60.98 18.34 -9.87
CA PRO A 1113 59.70 19.03 -9.88
C PRO A 1113 59.32 19.50 -11.30
N PRO A 1114 58.02 19.75 -11.55
CA PRO A 1114 57.58 20.41 -12.77
C PRO A 1114 58.06 21.87 -12.78
N ALA A 1115 58.31 22.42 -13.96
CA ALA A 1115 58.65 23.82 -14.14
C ALA A 1115 57.42 24.68 -13.85
N LEU A 1116 57.49 25.50 -12.79
CA LEU A 1116 56.43 26.40 -12.38
C LEU A 1116 56.70 27.82 -12.90
N GLN A 1117 55.85 28.28 -13.81
CA GLN A 1117 55.83 29.66 -14.29
C GLN A 1117 54.72 30.43 -13.57
N VAL A 1118 55.05 31.62 -13.05
CA VAL A 1118 54.10 32.50 -12.35
C VAL A 1118 54.05 33.86 -13.03
N THR A 1119 52.84 34.36 -13.30
CA THR A 1119 52.59 35.71 -13.82
C THR A 1119 51.77 36.50 -12.80
N GLY A 1120 52.14 37.76 -12.54
CA GLY A 1120 51.46 38.61 -11.54
C GLY A 1120 51.82 38.29 -10.09
N GLY A 1121 52.86 37.50 -9.85
CA GLY A 1121 53.32 37.07 -8.53
C GLY A 1121 54.71 36.44 -8.57
N VAL A 1122 55.16 35.91 -7.44
CA VAL A 1122 56.47 35.27 -7.26
C VAL A 1122 56.36 33.96 -6.49
N VAL A 1123 57.25 33.00 -6.80
CA VAL A 1123 57.40 31.77 -6.02
C VAL A 1123 58.28 32.04 -4.80
N VAL A 1124 57.77 31.76 -3.61
CA VAL A 1124 58.53 31.88 -2.36
C VAL A 1124 59.53 30.73 -2.29
N GLY A 1125 60.82 31.02 -2.26
CA GLY A 1125 61.89 30.00 -2.25
C GLY A 1125 62.34 29.52 -3.63
N ALA A 1126 62.06 30.29 -4.70
CA ALA A 1126 62.50 30.09 -6.08
C ALA A 1126 61.99 28.84 -6.84
N SER A 1127 61.58 27.76 -6.17
CA SER A 1127 61.03 26.55 -6.81
C SER A 1127 60.16 25.71 -5.86
N LEU A 1128 59.41 24.74 -6.41
CA LEU A 1128 58.69 23.74 -5.62
C LEU A 1128 59.69 22.80 -4.90
N GLN A 1129 59.46 22.56 -3.61
CA GLN A 1129 60.33 21.75 -2.75
C GLN A 1129 59.76 20.34 -2.57
N PRO A 1130 60.61 19.29 -2.56
CA PRO A 1130 60.17 17.93 -2.24
C PRO A 1130 59.80 17.83 -0.76
N VAL A 1131 58.68 17.14 -0.46
CA VAL A 1131 58.12 17.01 0.90
C VAL A 1131 58.00 15.56 1.34
N ALA A 1132 57.72 14.64 0.41
CA ALA A 1132 57.56 13.21 0.70
C ALA A 1132 57.86 12.36 -0.53
N THR A 1133 58.14 11.08 -0.31
CA THR A 1133 58.29 10.07 -1.36
C THR A 1133 57.33 8.91 -1.13
N ALA A 1134 56.96 8.22 -2.20
CA ALA A 1134 56.04 7.08 -2.19
C ALA A 1134 56.50 5.99 -3.19
N PRO A 1135 56.02 4.74 -3.05
CA PRO A 1135 56.36 3.65 -3.99
C PRO A 1135 56.08 4.02 -5.45
N GLY A 1136 56.90 3.51 -6.38
CA GLY A 1136 56.75 3.81 -7.81
C GLY A 1136 57.47 5.08 -8.29
N ASP A 1137 58.46 5.55 -7.52
CA ASP A 1137 59.21 6.79 -7.77
C ASP A 1137 58.35 8.06 -7.78
N TRP A 1138 57.31 8.08 -6.93
CA TRP A 1138 56.44 9.23 -6.75
C TRP A 1138 56.99 10.16 -5.68
N HIS A 1139 57.14 11.44 -6.01
CA HIS A 1139 57.62 12.49 -5.13
C HIS A 1139 56.55 13.56 -4.98
N GLN A 1140 56.25 13.95 -3.74
CA GLN A 1140 55.33 15.05 -3.46
C GLN A 1140 56.11 16.36 -3.43
N TYR A 1141 55.70 17.32 -4.25
CA TYR A 1141 56.28 18.66 -4.27
C TYR A 1141 55.29 19.70 -3.76
N ARG A 1142 55.78 20.68 -3.00
CA ARG A 1142 54.99 21.85 -2.58
C ARG A 1142 55.78 23.14 -2.65
N GLY A 1143 55.07 24.24 -2.87
CA GLY A 1143 55.63 25.57 -2.78
C GLY A 1143 54.56 26.61 -2.49
N ARG A 1144 55.00 27.79 -2.07
CA ARG A 1144 54.13 28.94 -1.85
C ARG A 1144 54.28 29.93 -2.98
N VAL A 1145 53.16 30.48 -3.45
CA VAL A 1145 53.12 31.52 -4.46
C VAL A 1145 52.45 32.74 -3.86
N HIS A 1146 53.12 33.89 -3.93
CA HIS A 1146 52.59 35.17 -3.49
C HIS A 1146 52.19 36.00 -4.71
N PHE A 1147 50.90 36.30 -4.84
CA PHE A 1147 50.37 37.16 -5.90
C PHE A 1147 50.11 38.57 -5.38
N THR A 1148 50.71 39.59 -6.01
CA THR A 1148 50.51 41.01 -5.68
C THR A 1148 49.33 41.63 -6.45
N SER A 1149 48.92 41.00 -7.54
CA SER A 1149 47.73 41.33 -8.35
C SER A 1149 47.07 40.06 -8.88
N THR A 1150 46.03 40.17 -9.70
CA THR A 1150 45.44 38.98 -10.33
C THR A 1150 46.48 38.26 -11.19
N GLY A 1151 46.75 37.00 -10.87
CA GLY A 1151 47.86 36.25 -11.46
C GLY A 1151 47.47 34.90 -12.08
N GLN A 1152 48.49 34.20 -12.54
CA GLN A 1152 48.39 32.89 -13.16
C GLN A 1152 49.57 32.00 -12.76
N VAL A 1153 49.30 30.71 -12.60
CA VAL A 1153 50.31 29.65 -12.59
C VAL A 1153 50.22 28.81 -13.86
N ASN A 1154 51.36 28.36 -14.38
CA ASN A 1154 51.46 27.39 -15.46
C ASN A 1154 52.52 26.34 -15.09
N LEU A 1155 52.17 25.06 -15.17
CA LEU A 1155 53.06 23.93 -14.94
C LEU A 1155 53.33 23.22 -16.26
N ASP A 1156 54.61 23.01 -16.56
CA ASP A 1156 55.12 22.28 -17.73
C ASP A 1156 56.45 21.60 -17.35
N ILE A 1157 57.12 20.94 -18.29
CA ILE A 1157 58.52 20.55 -18.14
C ILE A 1157 59.46 21.75 -18.39
N ALA A 1158 60.69 21.66 -17.87
CA ALA A 1158 61.72 22.61 -18.25
C ALA A 1158 62.03 22.50 -19.76
N PRO A 1159 62.43 23.58 -20.45
CA PRO A 1159 62.83 23.50 -21.86
C PRO A 1159 63.91 22.43 -22.09
N GLY A 1160 63.63 21.44 -22.94
CA GLY A 1160 64.53 20.28 -23.19
C GLY A 1160 64.54 19.22 -22.09
N GLY A 1161 63.63 19.30 -21.10
CA GLY A 1161 63.49 18.34 -20.01
C GLY A 1161 62.85 17.01 -20.44
N THR A 1162 62.97 16.00 -19.58
CA THR A 1162 62.30 14.71 -19.78
C THR A 1162 60.81 14.80 -19.44
N PRO A 1163 59.94 14.06 -20.14
CA PRO A 1163 58.54 13.96 -19.78
C PRO A 1163 58.34 13.47 -18.34
N LEU A 1164 57.33 14.00 -17.66
CA LEU A 1164 56.97 13.60 -16.29
C LEU A 1164 55.47 13.41 -16.16
N LEU A 1165 55.06 12.57 -15.19
CA LEU A 1165 53.64 12.38 -14.85
C LEU A 1165 53.29 13.19 -13.62
N LEU A 1166 52.22 13.96 -13.73
CA LEU A 1166 51.64 14.78 -12.69
C LEU A 1166 50.36 14.12 -12.18
N ASP A 1167 50.18 14.11 -10.86
CA ASP A 1167 48.96 13.64 -10.23
C ASP A 1167 48.63 14.47 -8.98
N GLU A 1168 47.37 14.47 -8.58
CA GLU A 1168 46.84 15.09 -7.37
C GLU A 1168 47.32 16.54 -7.17
N LEU A 1169 47.10 17.33 -8.21
CA LEU A 1169 47.48 18.74 -8.31
C LEU A 1169 46.49 19.62 -7.54
N ARG A 1170 47.02 20.36 -6.56
CA ARG A 1170 46.27 21.11 -5.57
C ARG A 1170 46.76 22.56 -5.49
N LEU A 1171 45.85 23.50 -5.58
CA LEU A 1171 46.09 24.92 -5.34
C LEU A 1171 45.01 25.46 -4.39
N HIS A 1172 45.42 26.10 -3.31
CA HIS A 1172 44.51 26.73 -2.35
C HIS A 1172 45.20 27.88 -1.60
N PRO A 1173 44.46 28.84 -1.00
CA PRO A 1173 45.08 29.87 -0.20
C PRO A 1173 45.72 29.28 1.06
N VAL A 1174 46.77 29.95 1.58
CA VAL A 1174 47.41 29.57 2.83
C VAL A 1174 46.39 29.68 3.98
N GLY A 1175 46.31 28.64 4.83
CA GLY A 1175 45.33 28.53 5.92
C GLY A 1175 44.04 27.78 5.58
N ALA A 1176 43.84 27.40 4.31
CA ALA A 1176 42.75 26.52 3.91
C ALA A 1176 43.03 25.05 4.27
N GLN A 1177 41.99 24.30 4.65
CA GLN A 1177 42.10 22.88 5.00
C GLN A 1177 41.63 21.97 3.86
N LEU A 1178 42.39 21.93 2.76
CA LEU A 1178 41.97 21.22 1.56
C LEU A 1178 42.00 19.69 1.72
N THR A 1179 40.84 19.04 1.59
CA THR A 1179 40.72 17.58 1.46
C THR A 1179 40.23 17.23 0.06
N THR A 1180 40.77 16.18 -0.55
CA THR A 1180 40.40 15.74 -1.91
C THR A 1180 40.06 14.26 -1.93
N TYR A 1181 39.32 13.85 -2.96
CA TYR A 1181 38.81 12.50 -3.10
C TYR A 1181 38.85 12.07 -4.57
N THR A 1182 39.25 10.83 -4.82
CA THR A 1182 39.03 10.13 -6.09
C THR A 1182 38.01 9.03 -5.90
N HIS A 1183 37.27 8.67 -6.95
CA HIS A 1183 36.18 7.72 -6.90
C HIS A 1183 36.21 6.81 -8.11
N ASP A 1184 35.83 5.56 -7.91
CA ASP A 1184 35.37 4.69 -8.97
C ASP A 1184 33.83 4.76 -8.97
N PRO A 1185 33.21 5.33 -10.02
CA PRO A 1185 31.77 5.47 -10.05
C PRO A 1185 31.04 4.13 -9.85
N LEU A 1186 29.94 4.16 -9.09
CA LEU A 1186 29.17 2.99 -8.63
C LEU A 1186 29.87 2.09 -7.59
N ILE A 1187 31.19 2.23 -7.40
CA ILE A 1187 31.97 1.45 -6.42
C ILE A 1187 32.13 2.24 -5.12
N GLY A 1188 32.84 3.37 -5.16
CA GLY A 1188 33.17 4.14 -3.97
C GLY A 1188 34.42 5.02 -4.12
N ILE A 1189 34.88 5.59 -3.01
CA ILE A 1189 36.09 6.42 -2.95
C ILE A 1189 37.31 5.52 -3.16
N THR A 1190 38.16 5.80 -4.15
CA THR A 1190 39.43 5.09 -4.37
C THR A 1190 40.60 5.70 -3.61
N SER A 1191 40.58 7.02 -3.37
CA SER A 1191 41.56 7.66 -2.51
C SER A 1191 41.01 8.90 -1.82
N GLN A 1192 41.58 9.22 -0.66
CA GLN A 1192 41.31 10.43 0.08
C GLN A 1192 42.64 11.04 0.50
N THR A 1193 42.87 12.30 0.13
CA THR A 1193 44.08 13.02 0.54
C THR A 1193 43.70 14.13 1.52
N ASP A 1194 44.34 14.15 2.68
CA ASP A 1194 44.04 15.08 3.77
C ASP A 1194 44.68 16.48 3.54
N PRO A 1195 44.43 17.48 4.42
CA PRO A 1195 45.05 18.81 4.34
C PRO A 1195 46.57 18.80 4.47
N THR A 1196 47.14 17.78 5.11
CA THR A 1196 48.59 17.60 5.21
C THR A 1196 49.17 16.89 3.99
N GLY A 1197 48.36 16.62 2.96
CA GLY A 1197 48.73 15.96 1.72
C GLY A 1197 49.09 14.48 1.84
N ARG A 1198 48.67 13.82 2.94
CA ARG A 1198 48.78 12.35 3.08
C ARG A 1198 47.56 11.69 2.46
N THR A 1199 47.80 10.61 1.72
CA THR A 1199 46.79 9.94 0.91
C THR A 1199 46.50 8.55 1.47
N VAL A 1200 45.23 8.27 1.77
CA VAL A 1200 44.72 6.94 2.06
C VAL A 1200 44.08 6.39 0.80
N THR A 1201 44.41 5.16 0.39
CA THR A 1201 43.79 4.46 -0.74
C THR A 1201 42.88 3.33 -0.29
N TYR A 1202 41.84 3.08 -1.06
CA TYR A 1202 40.80 2.09 -0.79
C TYR A 1202 40.71 1.13 -1.98
N GLU A 1203 40.85 -0.17 -1.72
CA GLU A 1203 40.75 -1.23 -2.71
C GLU A 1203 39.45 -2.01 -2.52
N TYR A 1204 38.75 -2.28 -3.62
CA TYR A 1204 37.48 -3.01 -3.63
C TYR A 1204 37.60 -4.32 -4.41
N ASP A 1205 36.78 -5.31 -4.06
CA ASP A 1205 36.57 -6.48 -4.90
C ASP A 1205 35.58 -6.21 -6.05
N ALA A 1206 35.40 -7.19 -6.94
CA ALA A 1206 34.50 -7.03 -8.08
C ALA A 1206 33.01 -6.83 -7.69
N LEU A 1207 32.59 -7.11 -6.45
CA LEU A 1207 31.23 -6.83 -5.97
C LEU A 1207 31.07 -5.40 -5.41
N GLY A 1208 32.17 -4.64 -5.35
CA GLY A 1208 32.23 -3.29 -4.80
C GLY A 1208 32.42 -3.25 -3.29
N ARG A 1209 32.92 -4.33 -2.68
CA ARG A 1209 33.15 -4.40 -1.23
C ARG A 1209 34.59 -4.02 -0.91
N LEU A 1210 34.80 -3.23 0.13
CA LEU A 1210 36.13 -2.80 0.56
C LEU A 1210 36.94 -4.04 1.01
N ILE A 1211 38.10 -4.28 0.43
CA ILE A 1211 38.97 -5.39 0.82
C ILE A 1211 40.26 -4.92 1.48
N ARG A 1212 40.75 -3.72 1.16
CA ARG A 1212 41.96 -3.16 1.77
C ARG A 1212 41.89 -1.65 1.86
N THR A 1213 42.52 -1.12 2.89
CA THR A 1213 42.87 0.31 3.02
C THR A 1213 44.36 0.42 3.24
N ARG A 1214 44.99 1.39 2.59
CA ARG A 1214 46.44 1.63 2.70
C ARG A 1214 46.75 3.07 3.01
N ASP A 1215 47.88 3.27 3.68
CA ASP A 1215 48.46 4.59 3.87
C ASP A 1215 49.24 5.07 2.64
N GLU A 1216 49.85 6.24 2.77
CA GLU A 1216 50.53 6.88 1.65
C GLU A 1216 51.83 6.19 1.21
N GLN A 1217 52.39 5.27 2.03
CA GLN A 1217 53.54 4.43 1.69
C GLN A 1217 53.11 3.05 1.15
N GLY A 1218 51.81 2.81 0.96
CA GLY A 1218 51.27 1.54 0.47
C GLY A 1218 51.19 0.45 1.54
N ARG A 1219 51.43 0.79 2.81
CA ARG A 1219 51.28 -0.15 3.94
C ARG A 1219 49.80 -0.36 4.22
N ILE A 1220 49.44 -1.61 4.49
CA ILE A 1220 48.05 -1.98 4.79
C ILE A 1220 47.68 -1.45 6.17
N LEU A 1221 46.67 -0.58 6.22
CA LEU A 1221 46.07 -0.09 7.46
C LEU A 1221 44.98 -1.05 7.96
N SER A 1222 44.19 -1.59 7.03
CA SER A 1222 43.19 -2.61 7.32
C SER A 1222 42.95 -3.49 6.09
N GLN A 1223 42.64 -4.75 6.33
CA GLN A 1223 42.31 -5.74 5.31
C GLN A 1223 41.11 -6.57 5.76
N GLN A 1224 40.17 -6.76 4.85
CA GLN A 1224 38.96 -7.54 5.05
C GLN A 1224 38.96 -8.75 4.10
N GLN A 1225 38.48 -9.89 4.60
CA GLN A 1225 38.18 -11.07 3.80
C GLN A 1225 36.73 -11.45 4.06
N TYR A 1226 36.00 -11.73 2.98
CA TYR A 1226 34.59 -12.07 3.04
C TYR A 1226 34.41 -13.57 2.81
N HIS A 1227 33.97 -14.28 3.85
CA HIS A 1227 33.59 -15.69 3.77
C HIS A 1227 32.08 -15.82 3.88
N TYR A 1228 31.47 -16.64 3.04
CA TYR A 1228 30.07 -17.02 3.14
C TYR A 1228 29.97 -18.33 3.94
N ALA A 1229 28.92 -18.52 4.73
CA ALA A 1229 28.77 -19.75 5.51
C ALA A 1229 28.69 -20.96 4.56
N GLY A 1230 29.49 -21.99 4.81
CA GLY A 1230 29.50 -23.24 4.04
C GLY A 1230 30.66 -23.41 3.05
N THR A 1231 31.49 -22.38 2.81
CA THR A 1231 32.77 -22.55 2.09
C THR A 1231 33.93 -22.43 3.08
N LYS A 1232 34.39 -23.57 3.60
CA LYS A 1232 35.73 -23.70 4.19
C LYS A 1232 36.70 -24.20 3.13
#